data_AF-A0A535XHG0-F1
#
_entry.id   AF-A0A535XHG0-F1
#
_cell.length_a   1.000
_cell.length_b   1.000
_cell.length_c   1.000
_cell.angle_alpha   90.00
_cell.angle_beta   90.00
_cell.angle_gamma   90.00
#
_symmetry.space_group_name_H-M   'P 1'
#
loop_
_entity.id
_entity.type
_entity.pdbx_description
1 polymer ?
#
loop_
_entity_poly.entity_id
_entity_poly.type
_entity_poly.pdbx_seq_one_letter_code
_entity_poly.pdbx_strand_id
1 'polypeptide(L)'
;MSTNVETQALPVTSVGGAFPILPPVNRWDSAQASGLSPLQLLAYRSNLLGSDRSVANWGGGNTSCKSTEVDFRGRQPRVLWVKGSGSDLGTIRPEQFTGLRLDDVMPLLERDVMSDEELIVYYEHAVLKPGQPRASIETPLHSMLPFDQVDHTHPDAIIALCAVPEGPEMAQRLWGGRAIWVDYERPGFSLGKKIAMAVRERPDAACVLMAKHGLVTWADTAEACYARTIDSIGRAAEALAERADRRRVFAVGADVPRVDREVLIAALPALRGAVSQRQPMVLRLDTSDPARAFASRPDVAQLASAGPACPDHLVHTKPWPQVVPLEAARAGAEELVRAFREGVAAFEERYATYFRQHAGEGVAMRDPAPRVVLVPGAGVVTTGPDAFQASVAAALYERAIAVLSTTGGLGGFAPLTRSETFDVEYWPMELYKLGLLPPPKELAGRVALVTGGASGIGRAVAQRLAAAGAHVVVADRNQPGAQEVAAGLVQTYGERRGLAVGMDVTDEAAVLRAFEETVLAYGGVDVIVSNAGISTSHPIEETTLDEWNLNQSILSTGYFLVAREAFKVLRRQDRGGSIVFVASKNGLVGGRNAAAYSSAKALEIHLARCLAEEGGGAGIRLNTVNPDAVLQGSGIWNSAWREERARTYGIPPEQLEEHYRARTTLKVNVFPEDIAEAVLFFASPRSAKSTGNILNVDGGVVASYTR
;
A
#
# COMPACT_ATOMS: atom_id res chain seq x y z
N MET A 1 34.91 -16.23 -14.05
CA MET A 1 35.33 -17.59 -13.65
C MET A 1 34.06 -18.40 -13.41
N SER A 2 33.80 -19.38 -14.26
CA SER A 2 32.60 -20.23 -14.18
C SER A 2 32.72 -21.18 -13.01
N THR A 3 32.01 -20.91 -11.91
CA THR A 3 31.86 -21.88 -10.82
C THR A 3 30.67 -22.79 -11.14
N ASN A 4 30.97 -23.96 -11.72
CA ASN A 4 30.08 -25.11 -11.67
C ASN A 4 29.88 -25.47 -10.19
N VAL A 5 28.71 -25.15 -9.66
CA VAL A 5 28.30 -25.53 -8.30
C VAL A 5 27.72 -26.93 -8.38
N GLU A 6 28.34 -27.89 -7.69
CA GLU A 6 27.77 -29.21 -7.44
C GLU A 6 26.35 -29.06 -6.86
N THR A 7 25.39 -29.68 -7.53
CA THR A 7 23.98 -29.65 -7.17
C THR A 7 23.76 -30.56 -5.96
N GLN A 8 23.81 -30.00 -4.75
CA GLN A 8 23.29 -30.71 -3.57
C GLN A 8 21.81 -31.05 -3.81
N ALA A 9 21.47 -32.33 -3.66
CA ALA A 9 20.12 -32.82 -3.80
C ALA A 9 19.23 -32.21 -2.71
N LEU A 10 18.30 -31.34 -3.12
CA LEU A 10 17.28 -30.79 -2.22
C LEU A 10 16.35 -31.93 -1.77
N PRO A 11 16.04 -32.08 -0.46
CA PRO A 11 15.09 -33.08 0.01
C PRO A 11 13.67 -32.76 -0.50
N VAL A 12 12.93 -33.78 -0.94
CA VAL A 12 11.61 -33.62 -1.60
C VAL A 12 10.56 -34.46 -0.87
N THR A 13 9.48 -33.84 -0.40
CA THR A 13 8.40 -34.55 0.32
C THR A 13 7.01 -34.45 -0.33
N SER A 14 6.74 -33.54 -1.29
CA SER A 14 5.51 -33.62 -2.13
C SER A 14 5.55 -32.75 -3.40
N VAL A 15 4.85 -33.17 -4.47
CA VAL A 15 4.79 -32.48 -5.80
C VAL A 15 3.34 -32.04 -6.15
N GLY A 16 2.48 -31.92 -5.14
CA GLY A 16 1.01 -31.87 -5.29
C GLY A 16 0.37 -30.48 -5.54
N GLY A 17 1.14 -29.46 -5.93
CA GLY A 17 0.63 -28.10 -6.16
C GLY A 17 0.33 -27.78 -7.64
N ALA A 18 -0.57 -26.81 -7.85
CA ALA A 18 -0.70 -26.14 -9.15
C ALA A 18 0.62 -25.43 -9.51
N PHE A 19 1.01 -25.46 -10.78
CA PHE A 19 2.25 -24.80 -11.20
C PHE A 19 2.15 -23.28 -10.99
N PRO A 20 3.22 -22.58 -10.54
CA PRO A 20 3.13 -21.16 -10.19
C PRO A 20 2.72 -20.24 -11.34
N ILE A 21 3.09 -20.61 -12.57
CA ILE A 21 2.76 -19.89 -13.80
C ILE A 21 1.73 -20.71 -14.58
N LEU A 22 0.51 -20.20 -14.69
CA LEU A 22 -0.57 -20.87 -15.40
C LEU A 22 -0.86 -20.17 -16.74
N PRO A 23 -1.34 -20.90 -17.76
CA PRO A 23 -1.83 -20.28 -18.98
C PRO A 23 -2.98 -19.31 -18.66
N PRO A 24 -2.94 -18.06 -19.17
CA PRO A 24 -4.02 -17.11 -18.95
C PRO A 24 -5.28 -17.53 -19.71
N VAL A 25 -6.43 -17.16 -19.17
CA VAL A 25 -7.73 -17.44 -19.80
C VAL A 25 -8.10 -16.28 -20.72
N ASN A 26 -8.56 -16.60 -21.93
CA ASN A 26 -9.15 -15.60 -22.83
C ASN A 26 -10.49 -15.13 -22.26
N ARG A 27 -10.58 -13.85 -21.87
CA ARG A 27 -11.77 -13.22 -21.27
C ARG A 27 -12.49 -12.27 -22.22
N TRP A 28 -12.21 -12.33 -23.52
CA TRP A 28 -12.86 -11.44 -24.49
C TRP A 28 -14.35 -11.78 -24.61
N ASP A 29 -15.19 -10.75 -24.50
CA ASP A 29 -16.63 -10.83 -24.71
C ASP A 29 -17.01 -9.96 -25.91
N SER A 30 -17.32 -10.61 -27.04
CA SER A 30 -17.71 -9.92 -28.27
C SER A 30 -19.00 -9.11 -28.14
N ALA A 31 -19.91 -9.48 -27.23
CA ALA A 31 -21.14 -8.72 -26.98
C ALA A 31 -20.84 -7.41 -26.26
N GLN A 32 -19.95 -7.44 -25.26
CA GLN A 32 -19.50 -6.23 -24.54
C GLN A 32 -18.64 -5.32 -25.43
N ALA A 33 -17.82 -5.90 -26.31
CA ALA A 33 -16.98 -5.17 -27.24
C ALA A 33 -17.79 -4.47 -28.36
N SER A 34 -18.98 -4.99 -28.67
CA SER A 34 -19.81 -4.49 -29.77
C SER A 34 -20.30 -3.06 -29.50
N GLY A 35 -20.13 -2.17 -30.50
CA GLY A 35 -20.57 -0.78 -30.42
C GLY A 35 -19.65 0.17 -29.64
N LEU A 36 -18.56 -0.31 -29.06
CA LEU A 36 -17.55 0.56 -28.46
C LEU A 36 -16.78 1.35 -29.53
N SER A 37 -16.47 2.62 -29.25
CA SER A 37 -15.55 3.40 -30.08
C SER A 37 -14.13 2.81 -30.03
N PRO A 38 -13.23 3.13 -30.99
CA PRO A 38 -11.86 2.62 -30.98
C PRO A 38 -11.12 2.85 -29.65
N LEU A 39 -11.32 4.01 -29.02
CA LEU A 39 -10.71 4.34 -27.74
C LEU A 39 -11.35 3.60 -26.56
N GLN A 40 -12.68 3.42 -26.56
CA GLN A 40 -13.36 2.60 -25.57
C GLN A 40 -12.97 1.13 -25.68
N LEU A 41 -12.80 0.63 -26.91
CA LEU A 41 -12.36 -0.73 -27.17
C LEU A 41 -10.90 -0.96 -26.74
N LEU A 42 -10.03 0.04 -26.91
CA LEU A 42 -8.67 0.03 -26.36
C LEU A 42 -8.69 -0.04 -24.83
N ALA A 43 -9.50 0.78 -24.15
CA ALA A 43 -9.64 0.73 -22.70
C ALA A 43 -10.18 -0.64 -22.23
N TYR A 44 -11.18 -1.20 -22.93
CA TYR A 44 -11.70 -2.54 -22.66
C TYR A 44 -10.61 -3.61 -22.76
N ARG A 45 -9.87 -3.66 -23.89
CA ARG A 45 -8.77 -4.62 -24.08
C ARG A 45 -7.69 -4.48 -22.99
N SER A 46 -7.34 -3.23 -22.66
CA SER A 46 -6.36 -2.90 -21.62
C SER A 46 -6.80 -3.44 -20.26
N ASN A 47 -8.07 -3.24 -19.89
CA ASN A 47 -8.65 -3.72 -18.64
C ASN A 47 -8.67 -5.25 -18.58
N LEU A 48 -8.96 -5.95 -19.69
CA LEU A 48 -8.87 -7.42 -19.73
C LEU A 48 -7.44 -7.89 -19.44
N LEU A 49 -6.43 -7.30 -20.11
CA LEU A 49 -5.01 -7.64 -19.90
C LEU A 49 -4.56 -7.33 -18.46
N GLY A 50 -4.87 -6.15 -17.95
CA GLY A 50 -4.47 -5.72 -16.60
C GLY A 50 -5.29 -6.36 -15.46
N SER A 51 -6.44 -6.97 -15.75
CA SER A 51 -7.22 -7.74 -14.76
C SER A 51 -6.55 -9.04 -14.37
N ASP A 52 -5.64 -9.55 -15.21
CA ASP A 52 -4.79 -10.69 -14.91
C ASP A 52 -3.37 -10.21 -14.65
N ARG A 53 -2.98 -10.18 -13.37
CA ARG A 53 -1.66 -9.67 -12.96
C ARG A 53 -0.50 -10.58 -13.38
N SER A 54 -0.76 -11.80 -13.83
CA SER A 54 0.26 -12.64 -14.48
C SER A 54 0.52 -12.24 -15.94
N VAL A 55 -0.35 -11.41 -16.53
CA VAL A 55 -0.23 -10.89 -17.91
C VAL A 55 0.38 -9.48 -17.90
N ALA A 56 -0.16 -8.58 -17.07
CA ALA A 56 0.35 -7.23 -16.92
C ALA A 56 0.43 -6.80 -15.44
N ASN A 57 1.64 -6.41 -15.04
CA ASN A 57 1.94 -5.95 -13.69
C ASN A 57 1.26 -4.62 -13.36
N TRP A 58 1.18 -4.31 -12.06
CA TRP A 58 0.72 -3.00 -11.59
C TRP A 58 1.56 -1.87 -12.18
N GLY A 59 0.91 -0.91 -12.85
CA GLY A 59 1.57 0.22 -13.52
C GLY A 59 2.40 -0.14 -14.76
N GLY A 60 2.69 -1.43 -14.96
CA GLY A 60 3.41 -2.01 -16.08
C GLY A 60 2.57 -2.21 -17.34
N GLY A 61 3.23 -2.61 -18.42
CA GLY A 61 2.64 -2.80 -19.73
C GLY A 61 2.19 -1.50 -20.42
N ASN A 62 1.98 -1.59 -21.72
CA ASN A 62 1.55 -0.50 -22.56
C ASN A 62 0.70 -1.02 -23.73
N THR A 63 -0.35 -0.31 -24.08
CA THR A 63 -1.30 -0.73 -25.11
C THR A 63 -1.63 0.46 -25.99
N SER A 64 -1.85 0.18 -27.27
CA SER A 64 -2.25 1.22 -28.21
C SER A 64 -3.26 0.76 -29.25
N CYS A 65 -3.99 1.73 -29.79
CA CYS A 65 -4.72 1.59 -31.03
C CYS A 65 -4.42 2.75 -31.99
N LYS A 66 -4.45 2.50 -33.30
CA LYS A 66 -4.44 3.53 -34.33
C LYS A 66 -5.85 3.67 -34.88
N SER A 67 -6.36 4.90 -34.94
CA SER A 67 -7.70 5.22 -35.46
C SER A 67 -7.69 6.55 -36.22
N THR A 68 -8.75 6.82 -36.97
CA THR A 68 -8.97 8.12 -37.58
C THR A 68 -9.84 8.95 -36.65
N GLU A 69 -9.38 10.15 -36.30
CA GLU A 69 -10.06 11.06 -35.36
C GLU A 69 -10.34 12.40 -36.02
N VAL A 70 -11.33 13.16 -35.52
CA VAL A 70 -11.56 14.54 -35.96
C VAL A 70 -10.79 15.51 -35.06
N ASP A 71 -9.92 16.33 -35.64
CA ASP A 71 -9.17 17.36 -34.90
C ASP A 71 -9.97 18.66 -34.73
N PHE A 72 -9.45 19.62 -33.95
CA PHE A 72 -10.12 20.90 -33.67
C PHE A 72 -10.35 21.77 -34.92
N ARG A 73 -9.70 21.45 -36.05
CA ARG A 73 -9.87 22.12 -37.34
C ARG A 73 -10.84 21.38 -38.26
N GLY A 74 -11.42 20.27 -37.81
CA GLY A 74 -12.29 19.40 -38.61
C GLY A 74 -11.53 18.48 -39.57
N ARG A 75 -10.20 18.37 -39.48
CA ARG A 75 -9.42 17.42 -40.28
C ARG A 75 -9.56 16.01 -39.70
N GLN A 76 -9.25 15.00 -40.49
CA GLN A 76 -9.31 13.59 -40.10
C GLN A 76 -7.93 12.92 -40.07
N PRO A 77 -7.00 13.33 -39.18
CA PRO A 77 -5.70 12.67 -39.07
C PRO A 77 -5.84 11.23 -38.58
N ARG A 78 -4.87 10.38 -38.97
CA ARG A 78 -4.61 9.14 -38.24
C ARG A 78 -3.95 9.47 -36.90
N VAL A 79 -4.46 8.86 -35.84
CA VAL A 79 -4.05 9.10 -34.46
C VAL A 79 -3.64 7.79 -33.81
N LEU A 80 -2.53 7.82 -33.09
CA LEU A 80 -2.14 6.79 -32.15
C LEU A 80 -2.72 7.14 -30.78
N TRP A 81 -3.61 6.30 -30.27
CA TRP A 81 -3.97 6.29 -28.87
C TRP A 81 -3.05 5.34 -28.12
N VAL A 82 -2.28 5.83 -27.16
CA VAL A 82 -1.33 5.05 -26.37
C VAL A 82 -1.53 5.31 -24.88
N LYS A 83 -1.22 4.31 -24.04
CA LYS A 83 -1.35 4.44 -22.58
C LYS A 83 -0.64 5.70 -22.08
N GLY A 84 -1.35 6.51 -21.30
CA GLY A 84 -0.74 7.62 -20.57
C GLY A 84 0.20 7.10 -19.48
N SER A 85 1.33 7.79 -19.32
CA SER A 85 2.32 7.48 -18.29
C SER A 85 1.69 7.52 -16.88
N GLY A 86 1.98 6.51 -16.05
CA GLY A 86 1.44 6.39 -14.68
C GLY A 86 0.05 5.74 -14.57
N SER A 87 -0.56 5.33 -15.68
CA SER A 87 -1.86 4.63 -15.66
C SER A 87 -1.70 3.11 -15.53
N ASP A 88 -2.56 2.49 -14.72
CA ASP A 88 -2.66 1.04 -14.58
C ASP A 88 -3.63 0.46 -15.63
N LEU A 89 -3.17 -0.51 -16.42
CA LEU A 89 -3.98 -1.12 -17.49
C LEU A 89 -5.27 -1.75 -16.97
N GLY A 90 -5.29 -2.30 -15.75
CA GLY A 90 -6.44 -3.00 -15.19
C GLY A 90 -7.60 -2.09 -14.82
N THR A 91 -7.36 -0.79 -14.69
CA THR A 91 -8.36 0.22 -14.31
C THR A 91 -8.43 1.41 -15.27
N ILE A 92 -7.76 1.32 -16.42
CA ILE A 92 -7.59 2.46 -17.30
C ILE A 92 -8.91 2.87 -17.96
N ARG A 93 -9.12 4.18 -18.06
CA ARG A 93 -10.27 4.80 -18.72
C ARG A 93 -9.84 5.54 -19.99
N PRO A 94 -10.75 5.79 -20.95
CA PRO A 94 -10.45 6.53 -22.18
C PRO A 94 -9.66 7.84 -21.99
N GLU A 95 -9.94 8.58 -20.92
CA GLU A 95 -9.32 9.88 -20.63
C GLU A 95 -7.84 9.75 -20.21
N GLN A 96 -7.40 8.53 -19.88
CA GLN A 96 -6.05 8.23 -19.45
C GLN A 96 -5.13 7.80 -20.62
N PHE A 97 -5.63 7.84 -21.85
CA PHE A 97 -4.83 7.65 -23.06
C PHE A 97 -4.40 8.97 -23.67
N THR A 98 -3.22 8.97 -24.28
CA THR A 98 -2.69 10.10 -25.05
C THR A 98 -2.95 9.85 -26.52
N GLY A 99 -3.62 10.78 -27.19
CA GLY A 99 -3.78 10.75 -28.65
C GLY A 99 -2.65 11.53 -29.30
N LEU A 100 -1.86 10.91 -30.17
CA LEU A 100 -0.78 11.54 -30.93
C LEU A 100 -1.08 11.47 -32.42
N ARG A 101 -0.98 12.60 -33.15
CA ARG A 101 -1.13 12.60 -34.61
C ARG A 101 0.02 11.81 -35.24
N LEU A 102 -0.30 10.78 -36.00
CA LEU A 102 0.72 9.91 -36.58
C LEU A 102 1.58 10.62 -37.63
N ASP A 103 1.03 11.58 -38.37
CA ASP A 103 1.80 12.41 -39.32
C ASP A 103 2.89 13.22 -38.62
N ASP A 104 2.68 13.57 -37.34
CA ASP A 104 3.69 14.27 -36.53
C ASP A 104 4.69 13.27 -35.90
N VAL A 105 4.27 12.04 -35.56
CA VAL A 105 5.14 11.06 -34.85
C VAL A 105 5.99 10.22 -35.81
N MET A 106 5.47 9.84 -36.98
CA MET A 106 6.14 8.95 -37.93
C MET A 106 7.49 9.46 -38.47
N PRO A 107 7.73 10.79 -38.64
CA PRO A 107 9.05 11.31 -39.01
C PRO A 107 10.16 10.93 -38.03
N LEU A 108 9.84 10.58 -36.78
CA LEU A 108 10.82 10.09 -35.81
C LEU A 108 11.55 8.83 -36.28
N LEU A 109 10.97 8.03 -37.18
CA LEU A 109 11.61 6.83 -37.74
C LEU A 109 12.92 7.15 -38.47
N GLU A 110 13.01 8.34 -39.07
CA GLU A 110 14.16 8.82 -39.82
C GLU A 110 15.32 9.27 -38.91
N ARG A 111 15.08 9.49 -37.61
CA ARG A 111 16.12 9.92 -36.67
C ARG A 111 16.94 8.72 -36.18
N ASP A 112 18.24 8.88 -36.07
CA ASP A 112 19.12 7.79 -35.60
C ASP A 112 19.07 7.61 -34.08
N VAL A 113 19.10 8.71 -33.33
CA VAL A 113 19.07 8.73 -31.87
C VAL A 113 18.20 9.87 -31.36
N MET A 114 17.64 9.70 -30.16
CA MET A 114 16.85 10.71 -29.46
C MET A 114 16.86 10.38 -27.95
N SER A 115 17.02 11.39 -27.10
CA SER A 115 16.95 11.23 -25.63
C SER A 115 15.50 11.09 -25.16
N ASP A 116 15.30 10.57 -23.93
CA ASP A 116 13.97 10.45 -23.33
C ASP A 116 13.30 11.83 -23.17
N GLU A 117 14.08 12.84 -22.77
CA GLU A 117 13.62 14.22 -22.57
C GLU A 117 13.20 14.86 -23.89
N GLU A 118 14.02 14.70 -24.94
CA GLU A 118 13.70 15.18 -26.28
C GLU A 118 12.44 14.52 -26.83
N LEU A 119 12.28 13.21 -26.61
CA LEU A 119 11.13 12.44 -27.05
C LEU A 119 9.83 12.93 -26.39
N ILE A 120 9.86 13.19 -25.08
CA ILE A 120 8.70 13.68 -24.34
C ILE A 120 8.28 15.07 -24.83
N VAL A 121 9.24 15.98 -24.98
CA VAL A 121 8.96 17.34 -25.50
C VAL A 121 8.40 17.24 -26.92
N TYR A 122 8.93 16.35 -27.75
CA TYR A 122 8.41 16.12 -29.09
C TYR A 122 6.94 15.69 -29.07
N TYR A 123 6.56 14.78 -28.16
CA TYR A 123 5.17 14.34 -28.04
C TYR A 123 4.20 15.44 -27.62
N GLU A 124 4.63 16.43 -26.85
CA GLU A 124 3.80 17.60 -26.50
C GLU A 124 3.38 18.41 -27.74
N HIS A 125 4.18 18.41 -28.80
CA HIS A 125 3.81 19.02 -30.09
C HIS A 125 2.89 18.14 -30.95
N ALA A 126 2.93 16.82 -30.75
CA ALA A 126 2.16 15.85 -31.52
C ALA A 126 0.76 15.53 -30.93
N VAL A 127 0.46 15.98 -29.70
CA VAL A 127 -0.81 15.68 -29.02
C VAL A 127 -2.03 16.13 -29.80
N LEU A 128 -3.05 15.28 -29.87
CA LEU A 128 -4.33 15.56 -30.55
C LEU A 128 -5.07 16.70 -29.87
N LYS A 129 -5.10 16.71 -28.52
CA LYS A 129 -5.78 17.71 -27.70
C LYS A 129 -4.89 18.18 -26.53
N PRO A 130 -4.92 19.47 -26.18
CA PRO A 130 -4.25 19.96 -24.97
C PRO A 130 -4.82 19.31 -23.70
N GLY A 131 -3.99 19.18 -22.66
CA GLY A 131 -4.40 18.67 -21.35
C GLY A 131 -4.56 17.15 -21.27
N GLN A 132 -4.21 16.41 -22.34
CA GLN A 132 -4.13 14.95 -22.29
C GLN A 132 -2.96 14.50 -21.40
N PRO A 133 -3.02 13.28 -20.84
CA PRO A 133 -1.90 12.68 -20.12
C PRO A 133 -0.63 12.66 -20.99
N ARG A 134 0.54 12.63 -20.36
CA ARG A 134 1.81 12.43 -21.09
C ARG A 134 1.87 11.01 -21.65
N ALA A 135 2.30 10.88 -22.91
CA ALA A 135 2.49 9.58 -23.54
C ALA A 135 3.61 8.78 -22.84
N SER A 136 3.55 7.45 -22.93
CA SER A 136 4.63 6.58 -22.46
C SER A 136 5.92 6.80 -23.26
N ILE A 137 7.08 6.62 -22.62
CA ILE A 137 8.38 6.67 -23.32
C ILE A 137 8.55 5.51 -24.30
N GLU A 138 7.75 4.46 -24.13
CA GLU A 138 7.68 3.29 -24.98
C GLU A 138 6.78 3.49 -26.20
N THR A 139 6.21 4.69 -26.38
CA THR A 139 5.43 5.05 -27.57
C THR A 139 6.11 4.67 -28.89
N PRO A 140 7.44 4.70 -29.06
CA PRO A 140 8.10 4.20 -30.28
C PRO A 140 7.79 2.73 -30.60
N LEU A 141 7.59 1.85 -29.60
CA LEU A 141 7.14 0.46 -29.79
C LEU A 141 5.73 0.39 -30.41
N HIS A 142 4.92 1.41 -30.17
CA HIS A 142 3.53 1.47 -30.61
C HIS A 142 3.34 2.26 -31.91
N SER A 143 4.08 3.36 -32.10
CA SER A 143 3.95 4.24 -33.25
C SER A 143 4.62 3.67 -34.49
N MET A 144 5.80 3.06 -34.36
CA MET A 144 6.64 2.66 -35.50
C MET A 144 6.25 1.30 -36.12
N LEU A 145 5.47 0.51 -35.39
CA LEU A 145 4.89 -0.73 -35.91
C LEU A 145 3.73 -0.43 -36.87
N PRO A 146 3.63 -1.12 -38.02
CA PRO A 146 2.63 -0.81 -39.05
C PRO A 146 1.21 -1.32 -38.73
N PHE A 147 0.97 -1.84 -37.52
CA PHE A 147 -0.29 -2.48 -37.13
C PHE A 147 -1.18 -1.54 -36.32
N ASP A 148 -2.50 -1.67 -36.48
CA ASP A 148 -3.46 -0.80 -35.80
C ASP A 148 -3.55 -1.09 -34.30
N GLN A 149 -3.31 -2.33 -33.88
CA GLN A 149 -3.37 -2.73 -32.47
C GLN A 149 -2.02 -3.28 -32.04
N VAL A 150 -1.49 -2.77 -30.92
CA VAL A 150 -0.23 -3.22 -30.35
C VAL A 150 -0.40 -3.34 -28.84
N ASP A 151 0.00 -4.49 -28.30
CA ASP A 151 0.10 -4.75 -26.87
C ASP A 151 1.55 -5.00 -26.50
N HIS A 152 2.01 -4.33 -25.47
CA HIS A 152 3.25 -4.61 -24.76
C HIS A 152 2.91 -5.00 -23.32
N THR A 153 3.31 -6.19 -22.90
CA THR A 153 2.96 -6.76 -21.60
C THR A 153 4.19 -7.35 -20.92
N HIS A 154 4.07 -7.61 -19.62
CA HIS A 154 5.15 -8.14 -18.78
C HIS A 154 4.72 -9.46 -18.12
N PRO A 155 4.36 -10.48 -18.91
CA PRO A 155 3.71 -11.67 -18.37
C PRO A 155 4.74 -12.59 -17.70
N ASP A 156 4.35 -13.21 -16.59
CA ASP A 156 5.22 -14.07 -15.77
C ASP A 156 5.90 -15.15 -16.61
N ALA A 157 5.14 -15.79 -17.51
CA ALA A 157 5.62 -16.85 -18.39
C ALA A 157 6.70 -16.35 -19.36
N ILE A 158 6.53 -15.18 -19.97
CA ILE A 158 7.53 -14.66 -20.91
C ILE A 158 8.74 -14.14 -20.14
N ILE A 159 8.55 -13.49 -18.99
CA ILE A 159 9.66 -13.08 -18.13
C ILE A 159 10.50 -14.29 -17.71
N ALA A 160 9.86 -15.37 -17.24
CA ALA A 160 10.57 -16.60 -16.86
C ALA A 160 11.32 -17.23 -18.04
N LEU A 161 10.69 -17.32 -19.22
CA LEU A 161 11.34 -17.80 -20.44
C LEU A 161 12.52 -16.91 -20.84
N CYS A 162 12.37 -15.60 -20.73
CA CYS A 162 13.38 -14.61 -21.08
C CYS A 162 14.51 -14.48 -20.04
N ALA A 163 14.35 -15.06 -18.87
CA ALA A 163 15.30 -14.97 -17.76
C ALA A 163 16.05 -16.28 -17.48
N VAL A 164 15.96 -17.27 -18.37
CA VAL A 164 16.80 -18.48 -18.35
C VAL A 164 17.84 -18.44 -19.48
N PRO A 165 19.05 -18.98 -19.28
CA PRO A 165 20.10 -18.97 -20.31
C PRO A 165 19.66 -19.60 -21.65
N GLU A 166 18.84 -20.63 -21.61
CA GLU A 166 18.30 -21.34 -22.79
C GLU A 166 17.07 -20.66 -23.41
N GLY A 167 16.71 -19.44 -22.96
CA GLY A 167 15.54 -18.70 -23.41
C GLY A 167 15.41 -18.56 -24.93
N PRO A 168 16.47 -18.14 -25.66
CA PRO A 168 16.43 -18.04 -27.12
C PRO A 168 16.12 -19.38 -27.81
N GLU A 169 16.68 -20.48 -27.31
CA GLU A 169 16.44 -21.82 -27.85
C GLU A 169 15.02 -22.33 -27.55
N MET A 170 14.44 -21.93 -26.42
CA MET A 170 13.04 -22.20 -26.09
C MET A 170 12.12 -21.40 -27.01
N ALA A 171 12.40 -20.12 -27.21
CA ALA A 171 11.66 -19.27 -28.14
C ALA A 171 11.66 -19.85 -29.57
N GLN A 172 12.83 -20.28 -30.06
CA GLN A 172 12.96 -20.91 -31.37
C GLN A 172 12.15 -22.21 -31.48
N ARG A 173 12.05 -23.01 -30.41
CA ARG A 173 11.23 -24.23 -30.42
C ARG A 173 9.73 -23.94 -30.43
N LEU A 174 9.29 -22.92 -29.70
CA LEU A 174 7.87 -22.60 -29.53
C LEU A 174 7.27 -21.84 -30.72
N TRP A 175 8.05 -20.92 -31.30
CA TRP A 175 7.57 -20.06 -32.39
C TRP A 175 8.30 -20.27 -33.72
N GLY A 176 9.38 -21.06 -33.77
CA GLY A 176 10.22 -21.15 -34.96
C GLY A 176 10.75 -19.77 -35.35
N GLY A 177 10.70 -19.44 -36.65
CA GLY A 177 11.06 -18.10 -37.15
C GLY A 177 10.06 -16.99 -36.81
N ARG A 178 8.91 -17.32 -36.20
CA ARG A 178 7.81 -16.37 -35.97
C ARG A 178 7.96 -15.51 -34.70
N ALA A 179 8.93 -15.81 -33.83
CA ALA A 179 9.28 -14.90 -32.73
C ALA A 179 10.54 -14.12 -33.10
N ILE A 180 10.57 -12.84 -32.74
CA ILE A 180 11.78 -12.01 -32.80
C ILE A 180 12.34 -11.92 -31.38
N TRP A 181 13.54 -12.45 -31.16
CA TRP A 181 14.26 -12.28 -29.91
C TRP A 181 15.06 -10.98 -29.95
N VAL A 182 14.94 -10.17 -28.90
CA VAL A 182 15.72 -8.94 -28.72
C VAL A 182 16.38 -9.00 -27.35
N ASP A 183 17.71 -8.89 -27.33
CA ASP A 183 18.47 -8.81 -26.09
C ASP A 183 18.11 -7.56 -25.28
N TYR A 184 18.36 -7.60 -23.97
CA TYR A 184 18.01 -6.52 -23.08
C TYR A 184 18.65 -5.20 -23.54
N GLU A 185 17.80 -4.21 -23.72
CA GLU A 185 18.16 -2.84 -24.03
C GLU A 185 17.21 -1.95 -23.24
N ARG A 186 17.70 -0.80 -22.80
CA ARG A 186 16.88 0.13 -22.01
C ARG A 186 15.64 0.56 -22.82
N PRO A 187 14.44 0.57 -22.20
CA PRO A 187 13.23 1.03 -22.88
C PRO A 187 13.35 2.49 -23.34
N GLY A 188 12.84 2.79 -24.53
CA GLY A 188 12.90 4.13 -25.12
C GLY A 188 12.95 4.11 -26.64
N PHE A 189 13.43 5.21 -27.23
CA PHE A 189 13.48 5.42 -28.68
C PHE A 189 14.27 4.34 -29.44
N SER A 190 15.51 4.06 -29.03
CA SER A 190 16.41 3.13 -29.73
C SER A 190 15.83 1.71 -29.80
N LEU A 191 15.32 1.21 -28.67
CA LEU A 191 14.69 -0.10 -28.60
C LEU A 191 13.43 -0.19 -29.47
N GLY A 192 12.58 0.85 -29.45
CA GLY A 192 11.40 0.92 -30.30
C GLY A 192 11.74 0.90 -31.78
N LYS A 193 12.74 1.68 -32.20
CA LYS A 193 13.21 1.70 -33.60
C LYS A 193 13.79 0.35 -34.01
N LYS A 194 14.62 -0.26 -33.17
CA LYS A 194 15.22 -1.59 -33.41
C LYS A 194 14.14 -2.67 -33.61
N ILE A 195 13.13 -2.69 -32.73
CA ILE A 195 12.00 -3.62 -32.85
C ILE A 195 11.21 -3.37 -34.14
N ALA A 196 10.92 -2.10 -34.45
CA ALA A 196 10.19 -1.77 -35.67
C ALA A 196 10.93 -2.19 -36.95
N MET A 197 12.26 -2.04 -37.00
CA MET A 197 13.07 -2.51 -38.13
C MET A 197 13.06 -4.04 -38.22
N ALA A 198 13.26 -4.74 -37.11
CA ALA A 198 13.25 -6.21 -37.09
C ALA A 198 11.89 -6.79 -37.54
N VAL A 199 10.78 -6.17 -37.15
CA VAL A 199 9.43 -6.59 -37.57
C VAL A 199 9.18 -6.32 -39.05
N ARG A 200 9.73 -5.24 -39.62
CA ARG A 200 9.63 -4.96 -41.07
C ARG A 200 10.41 -5.95 -41.91
N GLU A 201 11.56 -6.41 -41.42
CA GLU A 201 12.38 -7.43 -42.08
C GLU A 201 11.76 -8.84 -41.99
N ARG A 202 10.91 -9.08 -40.98
CA ARG A 202 10.22 -10.36 -40.75
C ARG A 202 8.70 -10.19 -40.65
N PRO A 203 8.00 -9.98 -41.78
CA PRO A 203 6.55 -9.71 -41.78
C PRO A 203 5.69 -10.89 -41.32
N ASP A 204 6.25 -12.11 -41.29
CA ASP A 204 5.61 -13.34 -40.79
C ASP A 204 5.72 -13.52 -39.26
N ALA A 205 6.47 -12.63 -38.59
CA ALA A 205 6.59 -12.62 -37.14
C ALA A 205 5.22 -12.41 -36.47
N ALA A 206 5.00 -13.16 -35.40
CA ALA A 206 3.80 -13.12 -34.58
C ALA A 206 4.00 -12.32 -33.28
N CYS A 207 5.24 -12.23 -32.78
CA CYS A 207 5.57 -11.53 -31.55
C CYS A 207 7.04 -11.14 -31.46
N VAL A 208 7.35 -10.22 -30.56
CA VAL A 208 8.70 -9.90 -30.13
C VAL A 208 8.86 -10.31 -28.66
N LEU A 209 9.89 -11.08 -28.38
CA LEU A 209 10.31 -11.48 -27.03
C LEU A 209 11.51 -10.63 -26.64
N MET A 210 11.33 -9.79 -25.63
CA MET A 210 12.35 -8.87 -25.16
C MET A 210 12.98 -9.47 -23.91
N ALA A 211 14.25 -9.84 -24.01
CA ALA A 211 14.98 -10.47 -22.92
C ALA A 211 14.90 -9.60 -21.66
N LYS A 212 14.52 -10.20 -20.53
CA LYS A 212 14.36 -9.56 -19.21
C LYS A 212 13.34 -8.41 -19.16
N HIS A 213 12.56 -8.17 -20.21
CA HIS A 213 11.61 -7.05 -20.26
C HIS A 213 10.18 -7.54 -20.44
N GLY A 214 9.84 -8.18 -21.57
CA GLY A 214 8.45 -8.60 -21.81
C GLY A 214 8.14 -9.06 -23.21
N LEU A 215 6.86 -8.93 -23.57
CA LEU A 215 6.25 -9.40 -24.81
C LEU A 215 5.67 -8.21 -25.58
N VAL A 216 5.88 -8.17 -26.90
CA VAL A 216 5.12 -7.29 -27.81
C VAL A 216 4.37 -8.15 -28.82
N THR A 217 3.08 -7.91 -28.94
CA THR A 217 2.19 -8.53 -29.93
C THR A 217 1.40 -7.43 -30.65
N TRP A 218 0.84 -7.78 -31.80
CA TRP A 218 0.09 -6.85 -32.63
C TRP A 218 -0.95 -7.57 -33.47
N ALA A 219 -1.96 -6.85 -33.94
CA ALA A 219 -2.92 -7.30 -34.95
C ALA A 219 -3.66 -6.11 -35.58
N ASP A 220 -4.55 -6.41 -36.54
CA ASP A 220 -5.40 -5.40 -37.18
C ASP A 220 -6.66 -5.09 -36.36
N THR A 221 -7.13 -6.04 -35.54
CA THR A 221 -8.32 -5.85 -34.68
C THR A 221 -7.98 -6.06 -33.21
N ALA A 222 -8.74 -5.41 -32.32
CA ALA A 222 -8.46 -5.46 -30.88
C ALA A 222 -8.63 -6.87 -30.31
N GLU A 223 -9.63 -7.61 -30.78
CA GLU A 223 -9.88 -9.00 -30.40
C GLU A 223 -8.72 -9.92 -30.83
N ALA A 224 -8.25 -9.78 -32.08
CA ALA A 224 -7.14 -10.59 -32.58
C ALA A 224 -5.84 -10.27 -31.84
N CYS A 225 -5.60 -9.00 -31.49
CA CYS A 225 -4.42 -8.59 -30.70
C CYS A 225 -4.47 -9.22 -29.31
N TYR A 226 -5.61 -9.09 -28.62
CA TYR A 226 -5.83 -9.70 -27.31
C TYR A 226 -5.64 -11.22 -27.35
N ALA A 227 -6.31 -11.91 -28.29
CA ALA A 227 -6.21 -13.35 -28.43
C ALA A 227 -4.78 -13.81 -28.70
N ARG A 228 -4.02 -13.07 -29.52
CA ARG A 228 -2.61 -13.35 -29.81
C ARG A 228 -1.72 -13.16 -28.59
N THR A 229 -1.97 -12.13 -27.78
CA THR A 229 -1.28 -11.92 -26.50
C THR A 229 -1.51 -13.11 -25.57
N ILE A 230 -2.77 -13.50 -25.35
CA ILE A 230 -3.13 -14.63 -24.48
C ILE A 230 -2.56 -15.96 -24.98
N ASP A 231 -2.67 -16.26 -26.28
CA ASP A 231 -2.11 -17.49 -26.89
C ASP A 231 -0.58 -17.55 -26.73
N SER A 232 0.13 -16.45 -26.97
CA SER A 232 1.59 -16.41 -26.83
C SER A 232 2.02 -16.68 -25.38
N ILE A 233 1.31 -16.12 -24.41
CA ILE A 233 1.59 -16.34 -22.98
C ILE A 233 1.25 -17.78 -22.60
N GLY A 234 0.11 -18.31 -23.06
CA GLY A 234 -0.31 -19.69 -22.80
C GLY A 234 0.72 -20.71 -23.26
N ARG A 235 1.20 -20.59 -24.51
CA ARG A 235 2.26 -21.45 -25.06
C ARG A 235 3.53 -21.43 -24.22
N ALA A 236 3.94 -20.25 -23.76
CA ALA A 236 5.10 -20.12 -22.89
C ALA A 236 4.87 -20.81 -21.54
N ALA A 237 3.72 -20.60 -20.91
CA ALA A 237 3.37 -21.17 -19.62
C ALA A 237 3.35 -22.71 -19.66
N GLU A 238 2.73 -23.29 -20.70
CA GLU A 238 2.69 -24.75 -20.92
C GLU A 238 4.10 -25.32 -21.07
N ALA A 239 4.93 -24.70 -21.93
CA ALA A 239 6.30 -25.16 -22.17
C ALA A 239 7.19 -25.08 -20.92
N LEU A 240 7.01 -24.05 -20.09
CA LEU A 240 7.72 -23.93 -18.81
C LEU A 240 7.30 -25.04 -17.84
N ALA A 241 5.99 -25.31 -17.75
CA ALA A 241 5.46 -26.33 -16.85
C ALA A 241 5.90 -27.76 -17.24
N GLU A 242 6.05 -28.04 -18.53
CA GLU A 242 6.55 -29.32 -19.04
C GLU A 242 8.04 -29.53 -18.77
N ARG A 243 8.86 -28.47 -18.87
CA ARG A 243 10.32 -28.57 -18.82
C ARG A 243 10.91 -28.40 -17.42
N ALA A 244 10.27 -27.60 -16.56
CA ALA A 244 10.81 -27.29 -15.25
C ALA A 244 10.77 -28.52 -14.32
N ASP A 245 11.85 -28.78 -13.59
CA ASP A 245 11.86 -29.80 -12.54
C ASP A 245 10.90 -29.36 -11.42
N ARG A 246 9.71 -29.97 -11.40
CA ARG A 246 8.67 -29.70 -10.41
C ARG A 246 9.20 -29.80 -8.98
N ARG A 247 10.16 -30.68 -8.70
CA ARG A 247 10.75 -30.82 -7.35
C ARG A 247 11.49 -29.55 -6.93
N ARG A 248 12.12 -28.87 -7.88
CA ARG A 248 12.83 -27.60 -7.67
C ARG A 248 11.90 -26.40 -7.67
N VAL A 249 10.84 -26.43 -8.50
CA VAL A 249 9.80 -25.38 -8.51
C VAL A 249 9.06 -25.35 -7.19
N PHE A 250 8.62 -26.51 -6.71
CA PHE A 250 7.98 -26.69 -5.42
C PHE A 250 8.99 -26.93 -4.29
N ALA A 251 10.29 -26.67 -4.51
CA ALA A 251 11.33 -27.06 -3.54
C ALA A 251 10.97 -26.60 -2.15
N VAL A 252 11.11 -27.55 -1.24
CA VAL A 252 10.30 -27.60 -0.04
C VAL A 252 10.95 -26.75 1.04
N GLY A 253 10.34 -25.61 1.29
CA GLY A 253 10.29 -25.05 2.63
C GLY A 253 9.11 -25.57 3.45
N ALA A 254 8.28 -26.50 2.92
CA ALA A 254 7.07 -26.98 3.58
C ALA A 254 7.33 -27.78 4.87
N ASP A 255 8.51 -28.38 5.03
CA ASP A 255 8.94 -29.04 6.27
C ASP A 255 9.40 -28.02 7.33
N VAL A 256 9.51 -26.73 6.97
CA VAL A 256 9.71 -25.66 7.95
C VAL A 256 8.39 -25.45 8.70
N PRO A 257 8.39 -25.62 10.05
CA PRO A 257 7.21 -25.38 10.86
C PRO A 257 6.65 -23.98 10.62
N ARG A 258 5.32 -23.84 10.67
CA ARG A 258 4.70 -22.52 10.62
C ARG A 258 5.15 -21.72 11.84
N VAL A 259 5.51 -20.45 11.63
CA VAL A 259 5.71 -19.53 12.75
C VAL A 259 4.36 -19.23 13.36
N ASP A 260 4.27 -19.32 14.69
CA ASP A 260 3.03 -19.04 15.40
C ASP A 260 2.58 -17.60 15.20
N ARG A 261 1.26 -17.41 15.07
CA ARG A 261 0.67 -16.09 14.87
C ARG A 261 1.04 -15.11 15.98
N GLU A 262 1.09 -15.58 17.22
CA GLU A 262 1.46 -14.79 18.40
C GLU A 262 2.91 -14.30 18.34
N VAL A 263 3.83 -15.16 17.84
CA VAL A 263 5.24 -14.80 17.62
C VAL A 263 5.35 -13.68 16.58
N LEU A 264 4.59 -13.76 15.49
CA LEU A 264 4.56 -12.71 14.46
C LEU A 264 3.99 -11.40 15.01
N ILE A 265 2.85 -11.45 15.71
CA ILE A 265 2.24 -10.26 16.33
C ILE A 265 3.23 -9.58 17.28
N ALA A 266 3.96 -10.34 18.09
CA ALA A 266 4.94 -9.78 19.02
C ALA A 266 6.15 -9.13 18.33
N ALA A 267 6.55 -9.63 17.15
CA ALA A 267 7.76 -9.22 16.45
C ALA A 267 7.56 -8.15 15.35
N LEU A 268 6.41 -8.14 14.66
CA LEU A 268 6.11 -7.20 13.57
C LEU A 268 6.27 -5.72 13.94
N PRO A 269 5.91 -5.25 15.16
CA PRO A 269 6.15 -3.87 15.55
C PRO A 269 7.63 -3.48 15.50
N ALA A 270 8.55 -4.39 15.84
CA ALA A 270 9.97 -4.11 15.75
C ALA A 270 10.45 -3.99 14.29
N LEU A 271 9.93 -4.83 13.39
CA LEU A 271 10.21 -4.69 11.95
C LEU A 271 9.70 -3.35 11.42
N ARG A 272 8.44 -3.00 11.73
CA ARG A 272 7.84 -1.72 11.33
C ARG A 272 8.68 -0.55 11.84
N GLY A 273 9.10 -0.62 13.10
CA GLY A 273 10.00 0.34 13.73
C GLY A 273 11.30 0.52 12.96
N ALA A 274 11.97 -0.58 12.66
CA ALA A 274 13.26 -0.59 11.97
C ALA A 274 13.16 -0.02 10.55
N VAL A 275 12.16 -0.39 9.76
CA VAL A 275 12.00 0.13 8.37
C VAL A 275 11.48 1.56 8.31
N SER A 276 11.09 2.15 9.45
CA SER A 276 10.48 3.46 9.50
C SER A 276 11.36 4.57 10.09
N GLN A 277 12.67 4.35 10.24
CA GLN A 277 13.56 5.33 10.88
C GLN A 277 13.67 6.64 10.10
N ARG A 278 13.63 6.60 8.76
CA ARG A 278 13.71 7.80 7.90
C ARG A 278 12.35 8.43 7.61
N GLN A 279 11.34 7.60 7.42
CA GLN A 279 9.96 8.01 7.17
C GLN A 279 8.99 6.93 7.68
N PRO A 280 7.75 7.28 8.05
CA PRO A 280 6.77 6.28 8.46
C PRO A 280 6.47 5.27 7.34
N MET A 281 6.51 3.98 7.68
CA MET A 281 6.08 2.89 6.81
C MET A 281 4.94 2.09 7.47
N VAL A 282 4.19 1.38 6.63
CA VAL A 282 3.26 0.34 7.05
C VAL A 282 3.66 -1.00 6.45
N LEU A 283 3.23 -2.07 7.11
CA LEU A 283 3.48 -3.44 6.68
C LEU A 283 2.25 -4.06 6.00
N ARG A 284 2.50 -5.07 5.16
CA ARG A 284 1.51 -6.07 4.72
C ARG A 284 2.13 -7.44 4.88
N LEU A 285 1.40 -8.34 5.53
CA LEU A 285 1.80 -9.72 5.71
C LEU A 285 1.09 -10.61 4.68
N ASP A 286 1.87 -11.44 3.97
CA ASP A 286 1.39 -12.49 3.10
C ASP A 286 1.82 -13.85 3.66
N THR A 287 0.85 -14.61 4.15
CA THR A 287 1.02 -15.94 4.73
C THR A 287 0.47 -17.05 3.84
N SER A 288 0.21 -16.74 2.57
CA SER A 288 -0.23 -17.72 1.59
C SER A 288 0.78 -18.86 1.48
N ASP A 289 0.30 -20.06 1.13
CA ASP A 289 1.19 -21.21 1.00
C ASP A 289 2.31 -21.01 -0.04
N PRO A 290 2.09 -20.35 -1.19
CA PRO A 290 3.18 -19.99 -2.11
C PRO A 290 4.23 -19.07 -1.47
N ALA A 291 3.80 -18.01 -0.78
CA ALA A 291 4.71 -17.07 -0.12
C ALA A 291 5.53 -17.74 0.98
N ARG A 292 4.86 -18.55 1.82
CA ARG A 292 5.50 -19.33 2.88
C ARG A 292 6.48 -20.36 2.33
N ALA A 293 6.08 -21.12 1.31
CA ALA A 293 6.94 -22.13 0.68
C ALA A 293 8.21 -21.48 0.12
N PHE A 294 8.06 -20.37 -0.61
CA PHE A 294 9.19 -19.63 -1.18
C PHE A 294 10.12 -19.06 -0.11
N ALA A 295 9.59 -18.36 0.89
CA ALA A 295 10.38 -17.78 1.97
C ALA A 295 11.13 -18.82 2.81
N SER A 296 10.66 -20.07 2.77
CA SER A 296 11.20 -21.18 3.58
C SER A 296 12.18 -22.07 2.81
N ARG A 297 12.50 -21.76 1.54
CA ARG A 297 13.42 -22.59 0.76
C ARG A 297 14.84 -22.53 1.32
N PRO A 298 15.61 -23.64 1.30
CA PRO A 298 17.02 -23.63 1.71
C PRO A 298 17.91 -22.69 0.87
N ASP A 299 17.58 -22.52 -0.41
CA ASP A 299 18.32 -21.70 -1.38
C ASP A 299 17.76 -20.27 -1.55
N VAL A 300 16.75 -19.87 -0.75
CA VAL A 300 16.02 -18.61 -0.93
C VAL A 300 16.94 -17.39 -0.91
N ALA A 301 17.95 -17.39 -0.04
CA ALA A 301 18.89 -16.28 0.08
C ALA A 301 19.70 -16.06 -1.21
N GLN A 302 20.09 -17.15 -1.88
CA GLN A 302 20.80 -17.09 -3.15
C GLN A 302 19.85 -16.70 -4.29
N LEU A 303 18.72 -17.37 -4.40
CA LEU A 303 17.74 -17.18 -5.48
C LEU A 303 17.17 -15.74 -5.47
N ALA A 304 16.73 -15.26 -4.31
CA ALA A 304 16.11 -13.95 -4.20
C ALA A 304 17.12 -12.79 -4.22
N SER A 305 18.40 -13.04 -3.93
CA SER A 305 19.46 -12.02 -4.02
C SER A 305 20.03 -11.85 -5.43
N ALA A 306 19.70 -12.74 -6.36
CA ALA A 306 20.20 -12.70 -7.73
C ALA A 306 19.85 -11.37 -8.40
N GLY A 307 18.60 -10.93 -8.29
CA GLY A 307 18.12 -9.67 -8.84
C GLY A 307 16.61 -9.69 -9.06
N PRO A 308 16.04 -8.59 -9.57
CA PRO A 308 14.61 -8.49 -9.89
C PRO A 308 14.24 -9.38 -11.08
N ALA A 309 13.00 -9.88 -11.09
CA ALA A 309 12.45 -10.65 -12.21
C ALA A 309 12.30 -9.81 -13.50
N CYS A 310 11.86 -8.56 -13.38
CA CYS A 310 11.77 -7.61 -14.48
C CYS A 310 11.92 -6.15 -13.98
N PRO A 311 12.16 -5.17 -14.88
CA PRO A 311 12.29 -3.75 -14.53
C PRO A 311 11.17 -3.20 -13.63
N ASP A 312 9.90 -3.55 -13.88
CA ASP A 312 8.75 -3.04 -13.09
C ASP A 312 8.86 -3.36 -11.60
N HIS A 313 9.44 -4.52 -11.27
CA HIS A 313 9.60 -4.94 -9.87
C HIS A 313 10.49 -3.94 -9.11
N LEU A 314 11.56 -3.45 -9.75
CA LEU A 314 12.58 -2.64 -9.09
C LEU A 314 12.03 -1.37 -8.45
N VAL A 315 11.08 -0.71 -9.11
CA VAL A 315 10.51 0.56 -8.66
C VAL A 315 9.85 0.41 -7.28
N HIS A 316 9.28 -0.76 -6.99
CA HIS A 316 8.45 -0.98 -5.80
C HIS A 316 9.03 -2.02 -4.82
N THR A 317 9.90 -2.94 -5.27
CA THR A 317 10.43 -4.04 -4.44
C THR A 317 11.90 -3.93 -4.08
N LYS A 318 12.64 -2.97 -4.67
CA LYS A 318 14.10 -2.85 -4.59
C LYS A 318 14.86 -4.03 -5.24
N PRO A 319 16.19 -3.95 -5.38
CA PRO A 319 16.98 -4.96 -6.09
C PRO A 319 17.06 -6.36 -5.44
N TRP A 320 16.75 -6.50 -4.15
CA TRP A 320 16.70 -7.76 -3.41
C TRP A 320 15.83 -7.60 -2.16
N PRO A 321 15.33 -8.70 -1.55
CA PRO A 321 14.67 -8.65 -0.25
C PRO A 321 15.67 -8.73 0.92
N GLN A 322 15.19 -8.45 2.13
CA GLN A 322 15.79 -8.98 3.36
C GLN A 322 15.37 -10.44 3.54
N VAL A 323 16.29 -11.32 3.93
CA VAL A 323 16.00 -12.72 4.24
C VAL A 323 16.29 -12.97 5.70
N VAL A 324 15.26 -13.35 6.47
CA VAL A 324 15.41 -13.69 7.88
C VAL A 324 16.05 -15.09 8.01
N PRO A 325 17.06 -15.27 8.87
CA PRO A 325 17.63 -16.59 9.13
C PRO A 325 16.58 -17.57 9.67
N LEU A 326 16.59 -18.81 9.16
CA LEU A 326 15.65 -19.87 9.58
C LEU A 326 15.64 -20.09 11.10
N GLU A 327 16.80 -20.10 11.73
CA GLU A 327 16.91 -20.32 13.17
C GLU A 327 16.26 -19.19 13.98
N ALA A 328 16.34 -17.95 13.49
CA ALA A 328 15.70 -16.83 14.15
C ALA A 328 14.17 -16.92 14.07
N ALA A 329 13.63 -17.36 12.94
CA ALA A 329 12.20 -17.59 12.77
C ALA A 329 11.66 -18.71 13.68
N ARG A 330 12.49 -19.70 14.04
CA ARG A 330 12.12 -20.84 14.91
C ARG A 330 12.30 -20.57 16.40
N ALA A 331 13.21 -19.68 16.78
CA ALA A 331 13.57 -19.45 18.18
C ALA A 331 12.52 -18.65 18.99
N GLY A 332 11.59 -17.96 18.32
CA GLY A 332 10.49 -17.22 18.95
C GLY A 332 10.59 -15.71 18.77
N ALA A 333 9.73 -14.96 19.48
CA ALA A 333 9.49 -13.54 19.21
C ALA A 333 10.72 -12.65 19.40
N GLU A 334 11.47 -12.81 20.49
CA GLU A 334 12.62 -11.94 20.79
C GLU A 334 13.78 -12.12 19.80
N GLU A 335 14.01 -13.36 19.37
CA GLU A 335 15.02 -13.64 18.34
C GLU A 335 14.60 -13.10 16.98
N LEU A 336 13.31 -13.23 16.64
CA LEU A 336 12.76 -12.66 15.41
C LEU A 336 12.83 -11.12 15.41
N VAL A 337 12.59 -10.47 16.56
CA VAL A 337 12.79 -9.03 16.75
C VAL A 337 14.23 -8.62 16.47
N ARG A 338 15.20 -9.36 17.02
CA ARG A 338 16.64 -9.12 16.79
C ARG A 338 16.97 -9.26 15.30
N ALA A 339 16.57 -10.36 14.67
CA ALA A 339 16.82 -10.63 13.26
C ALA A 339 16.17 -9.59 12.33
N PHE A 340 15.00 -9.04 12.69
CA PHE A 340 14.41 -7.93 11.94
C PHE A 340 15.27 -6.68 12.02
N ARG A 341 15.67 -6.24 13.21
CA ARG A 341 16.46 -5.01 13.40
C ARG A 341 17.83 -5.11 12.73
N GLU A 342 18.55 -6.21 12.98
CA GLU A 342 19.88 -6.45 12.40
C GLU A 342 19.80 -6.60 10.87
N GLY A 343 18.80 -7.32 10.37
CA GLY A 343 18.63 -7.52 8.93
C GLY A 343 18.23 -6.24 8.19
N VAL A 344 17.42 -5.35 8.79
CA VAL A 344 17.14 -4.04 8.20
C VAL A 344 18.42 -3.19 8.16
N ALA A 345 19.18 -3.13 9.25
CA ALA A 345 20.43 -2.36 9.29
C ALA A 345 21.45 -2.86 8.25
N ALA A 346 21.64 -4.17 8.15
CA ALA A 346 22.52 -4.79 7.16
C ALA A 346 22.03 -4.55 5.72
N PHE A 347 20.71 -4.56 5.50
CA PHE A 347 20.13 -4.22 4.20
C PHE A 347 20.45 -2.77 3.81
N GLU A 348 20.25 -1.82 4.72
CA GLU A 348 20.51 -0.40 4.45
C GLU A 348 22.00 -0.14 4.13
N GLU A 349 22.91 -0.80 4.84
CA GLU A 349 24.35 -0.71 4.57
C GLU A 349 24.73 -1.29 3.20
N ARG A 350 24.18 -2.47 2.85
CA ARG A 350 24.36 -3.09 1.54
C ARG A 350 23.82 -2.19 0.43
N TYR A 351 22.64 -1.62 0.64
CA TYR A 351 22.01 -0.70 -0.32
C TYR A 351 22.83 0.58 -0.49
N ALA A 352 23.35 1.17 0.60
CA ALA A 352 24.23 2.34 0.54
C ALA A 352 25.54 2.06 -0.21
N THR A 353 26.10 0.86 -0.04
CA THR A 353 27.29 0.43 -0.80
C THR A 353 26.99 0.28 -2.28
N TYR A 354 25.89 -0.40 -2.62
CA TYR A 354 25.40 -0.50 -3.99
C TYR A 354 25.19 0.87 -4.62
N PHE A 355 24.55 1.80 -3.90
CA PHE A 355 24.36 3.16 -4.37
C PHE A 355 25.69 3.85 -4.67
N ARG A 356 26.67 3.82 -3.76
CA ARG A 356 27.99 4.43 -3.97
C ARG A 356 28.76 3.83 -5.15
N GLN A 357 28.55 2.56 -5.46
CA GLN A 357 29.25 1.88 -6.56
C GLN A 357 28.72 2.26 -7.94
N HIS A 358 27.48 2.74 -8.04
CA HIS A 358 26.80 2.96 -9.32
C HIS A 358 26.31 4.40 -9.53
N ALA A 359 26.12 5.19 -8.47
CA ALA A 359 25.63 6.56 -8.60
C ALA A 359 26.65 7.48 -9.28
N GLY A 360 26.18 8.22 -10.28
CA GLY A 360 26.90 9.37 -10.84
C GLY A 360 26.80 10.62 -9.97
N GLU A 361 27.52 11.67 -10.36
CA GLU A 361 27.46 12.97 -9.68
C GLU A 361 26.02 13.54 -9.69
N GLY A 362 25.59 14.13 -8.56
CA GLY A 362 24.30 14.82 -8.45
C GLY A 362 23.08 13.93 -8.19
N VAL A 363 23.22 12.60 -8.11
CA VAL A 363 22.12 11.68 -7.77
C VAL A 363 22.02 11.53 -6.24
N ALA A 364 20.82 11.67 -5.68
CA ALA A 364 20.56 11.46 -4.25
C ALA A 364 20.06 10.04 -3.96
N MET A 365 20.57 9.42 -2.89
CA MET A 365 20.12 8.09 -2.49
C MET A 365 18.67 8.13 -1.99
N ARG A 366 17.83 7.27 -2.56
CA ARG A 366 16.47 7.05 -2.06
C ARG A 366 16.50 6.36 -0.69
N ASP A 367 15.34 6.30 -0.07
CA ASP A 367 15.10 5.49 1.13
C ASP A 367 15.70 4.08 0.97
N PRO A 368 16.64 3.65 1.83
CA PRO A 368 17.35 2.38 1.69
C PRO A 368 16.65 1.22 2.42
N ALA A 369 15.54 1.45 3.13
CA ALA A 369 14.84 0.41 3.87
C ALA A 369 14.32 -0.72 2.94
N PRO A 370 14.32 -1.99 3.39
CA PRO A 370 13.83 -3.11 2.59
C PRO A 370 12.33 -2.98 2.31
N ARG A 371 11.92 -3.30 1.06
CA ARG A 371 10.51 -3.34 0.65
C ARG A 371 9.88 -4.71 0.79
N VAL A 372 10.70 -5.74 0.86
CA VAL A 372 10.29 -7.15 0.96
C VAL A 372 11.20 -7.82 2.00
N VAL A 373 10.58 -8.52 2.94
CA VAL A 373 11.24 -9.30 3.99
C VAL A 373 10.69 -10.72 3.93
N LEU A 374 11.56 -11.70 3.68
CA LEU A 374 11.22 -13.11 3.64
C LEU A 374 11.42 -13.70 5.04
N VAL A 375 10.36 -14.31 5.57
CA VAL A 375 10.34 -14.90 6.91
C VAL A 375 10.04 -16.39 6.79
N PRO A 376 11.05 -17.27 6.93
CA PRO A 376 10.85 -18.71 6.90
C PRO A 376 9.75 -19.15 7.88
N GLY A 377 8.90 -20.08 7.45
CA GLY A 377 7.74 -20.55 8.21
C GLY A 377 6.54 -19.60 8.25
N ALA A 378 6.70 -18.31 7.91
CA ALA A 378 5.62 -17.32 7.94
C ALA A 378 5.18 -16.88 6.54
N GLY A 379 6.12 -16.51 5.66
CA GLY A 379 5.83 -15.96 4.33
C GLY A 379 6.58 -14.66 4.05
N VAL A 380 5.88 -13.69 3.48
CA VAL A 380 6.46 -12.44 2.99
C VAL A 380 5.86 -11.26 3.76
N VAL A 381 6.71 -10.37 4.26
CA VAL A 381 6.28 -9.06 4.76
C VAL A 381 6.74 -7.99 3.79
N THR A 382 5.83 -7.18 3.27
CA THR A 382 6.18 -6.02 2.44
C THR A 382 5.98 -4.72 3.17
N THR A 383 6.73 -3.69 2.76
CA THR A 383 6.75 -2.38 3.42
C THR A 383 6.47 -1.27 2.42
N GLY A 384 5.71 -0.26 2.83
CA GLY A 384 5.33 0.87 1.99
C GLY A 384 5.16 2.16 2.78
N PRO A 385 5.33 3.35 2.17
CA PRO A 385 4.97 4.63 2.80
C PRO A 385 3.47 4.73 3.10
N ASP A 386 2.65 3.90 2.45
CA ASP A 386 1.26 3.65 2.79
C ASP A 386 0.85 2.21 2.43
N ALA A 387 -0.37 1.85 2.80
CA ALA A 387 -0.92 0.51 2.60
C ALA A 387 -1.06 0.13 1.13
N PHE A 388 -1.31 1.11 0.24
CA PHE A 388 -1.40 0.88 -1.19
C PHE A 388 -0.03 0.48 -1.75
N GLN A 389 1.02 1.24 -1.44
CA GLN A 389 2.39 0.92 -1.89
C GLN A 389 2.90 -0.39 -1.28
N ALA A 390 2.54 -0.71 -0.03
CA ALA A 390 2.84 -2.02 0.56
C ALA A 390 2.11 -3.17 -0.18
N SER A 391 0.85 -2.95 -0.61
CA SER A 391 0.08 -3.88 -1.42
C SER A 391 0.66 -4.05 -2.83
N VAL A 392 1.08 -2.97 -3.50
CA VAL A 392 1.74 -3.01 -4.80
C VAL A 392 3.04 -3.81 -4.73
N ALA A 393 3.88 -3.54 -3.73
CA ALA A 393 5.11 -4.31 -3.51
C ALA A 393 4.83 -5.80 -3.31
N ALA A 394 3.76 -6.15 -2.60
CA ALA A 394 3.42 -7.56 -2.41
C ALA A 394 2.87 -8.22 -3.66
N ALA A 395 1.98 -7.55 -4.41
CA ALA A 395 1.45 -8.07 -5.66
C ALA A 395 2.57 -8.33 -6.67
N LEU A 396 3.52 -7.39 -6.81
CA LEU A 396 4.71 -7.56 -7.65
C LEU A 396 5.60 -8.68 -7.14
N TYR A 397 5.82 -8.79 -5.83
CA TYR A 397 6.68 -9.84 -5.30
C TYR A 397 6.06 -11.24 -5.42
N GLU A 398 4.73 -11.35 -5.39
CA GLU A 398 4.01 -12.61 -5.68
C GLU A 398 4.32 -13.10 -7.11
N ARG A 399 4.38 -12.19 -8.08
CA ARG A 399 4.80 -12.48 -9.46
C ARG A 399 6.26 -12.89 -9.52
N ALA A 400 7.13 -12.16 -8.81
CA ALA A 400 8.54 -12.51 -8.69
C ALA A 400 8.74 -13.93 -8.11
N ILE A 401 7.92 -14.34 -7.13
CA ILE A 401 7.95 -15.71 -6.59
C ILE A 401 7.62 -16.73 -7.67
N ALA A 402 6.60 -16.48 -8.50
CA ALA A 402 6.21 -17.40 -9.58
C ALA A 402 7.34 -17.54 -10.62
N VAL A 403 7.96 -16.42 -11.02
CA VAL A 403 9.10 -16.40 -11.94
C VAL A 403 10.31 -17.11 -11.34
N LEU A 404 10.77 -16.69 -10.15
CA LEU A 404 11.97 -17.23 -9.50
C LEU A 404 11.85 -18.73 -9.18
N SER A 405 10.67 -19.17 -8.74
CA SER A 405 10.42 -20.60 -8.49
C SER A 405 10.50 -21.40 -9.79
N THR A 406 9.91 -20.89 -10.88
CA THR A 406 9.91 -21.54 -12.19
C THR A 406 11.32 -21.63 -12.77
N THR A 407 12.09 -20.53 -12.76
CA THR A 407 13.46 -20.48 -13.29
C THR A 407 14.43 -21.31 -12.46
N GLY A 408 14.25 -21.39 -11.14
CA GLY A 408 14.96 -22.34 -10.29
C GLY A 408 14.75 -23.81 -10.72
N GLY A 409 13.56 -24.13 -11.23
CA GLY A 409 13.24 -25.44 -11.84
C GLY A 409 13.91 -25.70 -13.19
N LEU A 410 14.38 -24.67 -13.88
CA LEU A 410 14.98 -24.75 -15.21
C LEU A 410 16.51 -24.69 -15.19
N GLY A 411 17.13 -24.61 -14.01
CA GLY A 411 18.59 -24.66 -13.85
C GLY A 411 19.24 -23.31 -13.55
N GLY A 412 18.48 -22.23 -13.43
CA GLY A 412 19.00 -20.94 -12.98
C GLY A 412 18.18 -19.73 -13.43
N PHE A 413 18.55 -18.57 -12.91
CA PHE A 413 17.90 -17.29 -13.21
C PHE A 413 18.98 -16.26 -13.60
N ALA A 414 18.78 -15.59 -14.74
CA ALA A 414 19.67 -14.59 -15.31
C ALA A 414 19.03 -13.19 -15.23
N PRO A 415 19.16 -12.49 -14.08
CA PRO A 415 18.59 -11.16 -13.90
C PRO A 415 19.32 -10.08 -14.69
N LEU A 416 18.82 -8.85 -14.57
CA LEU A 416 19.59 -7.64 -14.87
C LEU A 416 20.88 -7.62 -14.06
N THR A 417 21.95 -7.12 -14.67
CA THR A 417 23.20 -6.79 -13.96
C THR A 417 22.95 -5.70 -12.92
N ARG A 418 23.89 -5.50 -11.99
CA ARG A 418 23.76 -4.44 -10.97
C ARG A 418 23.73 -3.04 -11.58
N SER A 419 24.47 -2.79 -12.66
CA SER A 419 24.44 -1.51 -13.37
C SER A 419 23.09 -1.30 -14.06
N GLU A 420 22.59 -2.29 -14.81
CA GLU A 420 21.28 -2.22 -15.45
C GLU A 420 20.15 -2.03 -14.43
N THR A 421 20.26 -2.70 -13.28
CA THR A 421 19.32 -2.55 -12.15
C THR A 421 19.33 -1.13 -11.60
N PHE A 422 20.51 -0.53 -11.46
CA PHE A 422 20.65 0.85 -10.98
C PHE A 422 20.06 1.85 -11.96
N ASP A 423 20.33 1.68 -13.26
CA ASP A 423 19.84 2.55 -14.32
C ASP A 423 18.30 2.56 -14.39
N VAL A 424 17.66 1.44 -14.07
CA VAL A 424 16.19 1.34 -13.96
C VAL A 424 15.68 1.99 -12.65
N GLU A 425 16.27 1.65 -11.49
CA GLU A 425 15.81 2.16 -10.19
C GLU A 425 15.96 3.69 -10.05
N TYR A 426 17.00 4.25 -10.68
CA TYR A 426 17.35 5.67 -10.64
C TYR A 426 17.10 6.38 -11.98
N TRP A 427 16.24 5.85 -12.84
CA TRP A 427 15.88 6.48 -14.10
C TRP A 427 15.33 7.90 -13.86
N PRO A 428 16.00 8.96 -14.38
CA PRO A 428 15.61 10.35 -14.13
C PRO A 428 14.12 10.65 -14.40
N MET A 429 13.54 10.07 -15.44
CA MET A 429 12.13 10.29 -15.76
C MET A 429 11.18 9.64 -14.75
N GLU A 430 11.51 8.46 -14.24
CA GLU A 430 10.71 7.80 -13.20
C GLU A 430 10.85 8.54 -11.87
N LEU A 431 12.06 9.00 -11.55
CA LEU A 431 12.31 9.86 -10.39
C LEU A 431 11.58 11.20 -10.50
N TYR A 432 11.53 11.80 -11.69
CA TYR A 432 10.81 13.04 -11.93
C TYR A 432 9.30 12.87 -11.67
N LYS A 433 8.70 11.75 -12.09
CA LYS A 433 7.28 11.44 -11.79
C LYS A 433 7.03 11.37 -10.29
N LEU A 434 7.92 10.70 -9.55
CA LEU A 434 7.84 10.65 -8.08
C LEU A 434 7.97 12.04 -7.46
N GLY A 435 8.77 12.93 -8.06
CA GLY A 435 8.89 14.34 -7.67
C GLY A 435 7.67 15.21 -7.99
N LEU A 436 6.80 14.80 -8.92
CA LEU A 436 5.53 15.47 -9.22
C LEU A 436 4.41 15.14 -8.22
N LEU A 437 4.59 14.10 -7.40
CA LEU A 437 3.59 13.74 -6.40
C LEU A 437 3.41 14.89 -5.40
N PRO A 438 2.18 15.16 -4.94
CA PRO A 438 1.96 16.14 -3.90
C PRO A 438 2.78 15.79 -2.66
N PRO A 439 3.24 16.79 -1.87
CA PRO A 439 3.99 16.51 -0.66
C PRO A 439 3.19 15.61 0.27
N PRO A 440 3.85 14.70 1.02
CA PRO A 440 3.16 13.83 1.95
C PRO A 440 2.29 14.63 2.92
N LYS A 441 1.08 14.14 3.15
CA LYS A 441 0.20 14.72 4.16
C LYS A 441 0.82 14.54 5.55
N GLU A 442 0.36 15.35 6.50
CA GLU A 442 0.93 15.45 7.84
C GLU A 442 1.05 14.13 8.62
N LEU A 443 0.09 13.21 8.44
CA LEU A 443 0.08 11.87 9.05
C LEU A 443 0.31 10.75 8.03
N ALA A 444 0.90 11.04 6.87
CA ALA A 444 1.21 10.01 5.88
C ALA A 444 2.05 8.87 6.49
N GLY A 445 1.62 7.63 6.24
CA GLY A 445 2.26 6.41 6.75
C GLY A 445 2.10 6.15 8.26
N ARG A 446 1.34 6.99 8.98
CA ARG A 446 1.00 6.78 10.39
C ARG A 446 -0.27 5.94 10.53
N VAL A 447 -0.31 5.12 11.58
CA VAL A 447 -1.47 4.28 11.92
C VAL A 447 -2.10 4.82 13.20
N ALA A 448 -3.40 5.08 13.18
CA ALA A 448 -4.17 5.60 14.28
C ALA A 448 -5.25 4.61 14.73
N LEU A 449 -5.34 4.31 16.02
CA LEU A 449 -6.46 3.56 16.61
C LEU A 449 -7.37 4.53 17.37
N VAL A 450 -8.65 4.57 16.98
CA VAL A 450 -9.65 5.47 17.57
C VAL A 450 -10.74 4.63 18.24
N THR A 451 -10.80 4.70 19.56
CA THR A 451 -11.86 4.06 20.36
C THR A 451 -13.15 4.87 20.33
N GLY A 452 -14.31 4.21 20.38
CA GLY A 452 -15.60 4.91 20.21
C GLY A 452 -15.74 5.54 18.82
N GLY A 453 -15.08 4.96 17.82
CA GLY A 453 -14.92 5.55 16.49
C GLY A 453 -16.17 5.48 15.61
N ALA A 454 -17.24 4.77 16.02
CA ALA A 454 -18.43 4.58 15.19
C ALA A 454 -19.33 5.83 15.11
N SER A 455 -19.22 6.80 16.02
CA SER A 455 -20.12 7.97 16.07
C SER A 455 -19.48 9.21 16.69
N GLY A 456 -20.18 10.35 16.62
CA GLY A 456 -19.82 11.60 17.29
C GLY A 456 -18.37 12.04 17.09
N ILE A 457 -17.71 12.40 18.20
CA ILE A 457 -16.31 12.83 18.23
C ILE A 457 -15.39 11.77 17.61
N GLY A 458 -15.57 10.49 17.94
CA GLY A 458 -14.71 9.42 17.44
C GLY A 458 -14.77 9.29 15.92
N ARG A 459 -15.98 9.39 15.33
CA ARG A 459 -16.17 9.40 13.87
C ARG A 459 -15.48 10.61 13.22
N ALA A 460 -15.67 11.80 13.77
CA ALA A 460 -15.05 13.02 13.26
C ALA A 460 -13.52 12.97 13.34
N VAL A 461 -12.97 12.46 14.46
CA VAL A 461 -11.54 12.21 14.63
C VAL A 461 -11.04 11.22 13.58
N ALA A 462 -11.70 10.08 13.39
CA ALA A 462 -11.30 9.07 12.42
C ALA A 462 -11.24 9.65 11.00
N GLN A 463 -12.28 10.40 10.59
CA GLN A 463 -12.32 11.09 9.31
C GLN A 463 -11.20 12.13 9.18
N ARG A 464 -10.95 12.91 10.23
CA ARG A 464 -9.95 13.98 10.20
C ARG A 464 -8.52 13.46 10.12
N LEU A 465 -8.20 12.38 10.85
CA LEU A 465 -6.90 11.73 10.81
C LEU A 465 -6.66 11.06 9.44
N ALA A 466 -7.68 10.42 8.86
CA ALA A 466 -7.59 9.86 7.52
C ALA A 466 -7.42 10.94 6.44
N ALA A 467 -8.13 12.07 6.57
CA ALA A 467 -7.97 13.24 5.71
C ALA A 467 -6.52 13.79 5.77
N ALA A 468 -5.86 13.70 6.94
CA ALA A 468 -4.46 14.03 7.15
C ALA A 468 -3.47 12.93 6.71
N GLY A 469 -3.94 11.82 6.16
CA GLY A 469 -3.12 10.76 5.56
C GLY A 469 -2.89 9.51 6.42
N ALA A 470 -3.44 9.45 7.65
CA ALA A 470 -3.28 8.29 8.53
C ALA A 470 -4.11 7.09 8.04
N HIS A 471 -3.63 5.88 8.30
CA HIS A 471 -4.44 4.65 8.29
C HIS A 471 -5.17 4.56 9.62
N VAL A 472 -6.49 4.35 9.62
CA VAL A 472 -7.32 4.47 10.82
C VAL A 472 -8.00 3.16 11.15
N VAL A 473 -7.77 2.67 12.35
CA VAL A 473 -8.51 1.60 12.99
C VAL A 473 -9.65 2.22 13.79
N VAL A 474 -10.88 1.96 13.33
CA VAL A 474 -12.13 2.39 13.96
C VAL A 474 -12.56 1.29 14.92
N ALA A 475 -12.31 1.47 16.21
CA ALA A 475 -12.60 0.49 17.24
C ALA A 475 -13.84 0.90 18.04
N ASP A 476 -14.86 0.04 18.04
CA ASP A 476 -16.13 0.32 18.72
C ASP A 476 -16.85 -0.98 19.06
N ARG A 477 -17.67 -0.97 20.12
CA ARG A 477 -18.58 -2.09 20.42
C ARG A 477 -19.70 -2.18 19.37
N ASN A 478 -20.08 -1.06 18.76
CA ASN A 478 -20.98 -1.00 17.62
C ASN A 478 -20.21 -1.35 16.34
N GLN A 479 -19.96 -2.64 16.13
CA GLN A 479 -19.21 -3.15 14.99
C GLN A 479 -19.81 -2.70 13.63
N PRO A 480 -21.14 -2.75 13.39
CA PRO A 480 -21.72 -2.23 12.14
C PRO A 480 -21.40 -0.75 11.89
N GLY A 481 -21.49 0.09 12.93
CA GLY A 481 -21.14 1.51 12.81
C GLY A 481 -19.66 1.74 12.55
N ALA A 482 -18.78 0.94 13.15
CA ALA A 482 -17.35 0.99 12.85
C ALA A 482 -17.04 0.59 11.40
N GLN A 483 -17.72 -0.45 10.89
CA GLN A 483 -17.62 -0.92 9.51
C GLN A 483 -18.05 0.15 8.50
N GLU A 484 -19.17 0.83 8.77
CA GLU A 484 -19.66 1.94 7.93
C GLU A 484 -18.61 3.05 7.81
N VAL A 485 -18.05 3.50 8.94
CA VAL A 485 -17.02 4.56 8.95
C VAL A 485 -15.77 4.08 8.21
N ALA A 486 -15.25 2.90 8.54
CA ALA A 486 -14.06 2.36 7.89
C ALA A 486 -14.22 2.20 6.37
N ALA A 487 -15.37 1.72 5.91
CA ALA A 487 -15.69 1.60 4.49
C ALA A 487 -15.71 2.98 3.80
N GLY A 488 -16.31 4.00 4.44
CA GLY A 488 -16.28 5.38 3.96
C GLY A 488 -14.86 5.95 3.85
N LEU A 489 -13.98 5.62 4.80
CA LEU A 489 -12.56 6.00 4.72
C LEU A 489 -11.85 5.32 3.54
N VAL A 490 -12.11 4.03 3.33
CA VAL A 490 -11.53 3.28 2.20
C VAL A 490 -12.01 3.84 0.86
N GLN A 491 -13.31 4.12 0.74
CA GLN A 491 -13.88 4.70 -0.46
C GLN A 491 -13.31 6.08 -0.80
N THR A 492 -13.07 6.91 0.23
CA THR A 492 -12.64 8.31 0.04
C THR A 492 -11.13 8.44 -0.15
N TYR A 493 -10.34 7.62 0.55
CA TYR A 493 -8.89 7.83 0.70
C TYR A 493 -8.04 6.61 0.28
N GLY A 494 -8.66 5.60 -0.31
CA GLY A 494 -8.01 4.45 -0.91
C GLY A 494 -8.02 3.19 -0.06
N GLU A 495 -7.60 2.09 -0.69
CA GLU A 495 -7.55 0.76 -0.12
C GLU A 495 -6.86 0.76 1.25
N ARG A 496 -7.45 0.00 2.20
CA ARG A 496 -6.91 -0.17 3.56
C ARG A 496 -6.68 1.15 4.30
N ARG A 497 -7.34 2.25 3.94
CA ARG A 497 -7.30 3.47 4.77
C ARG A 497 -8.04 3.29 6.09
N GLY A 498 -9.14 2.54 6.09
CA GLY A 498 -9.94 2.23 7.26
C GLY A 498 -9.94 0.74 7.57
N LEU A 499 -9.86 0.39 8.85
CA LEU A 499 -10.12 -0.95 9.39
C LEU A 499 -11.14 -0.84 10.53
N ALA A 500 -12.19 -1.64 10.52
CA ALA A 500 -13.15 -1.70 11.61
C ALA A 500 -12.85 -2.87 12.54
N VAL A 501 -12.86 -2.62 13.85
CA VAL A 501 -12.63 -3.64 14.88
C VAL A 501 -13.74 -3.56 15.93
N GLY A 502 -14.37 -4.70 16.20
CA GLY A 502 -15.33 -4.83 17.30
C GLY A 502 -14.59 -4.86 18.63
N MET A 503 -14.75 -3.83 19.45
CA MET A 503 -14.01 -3.70 20.71
C MET A 503 -14.85 -3.06 21.81
N ASP A 504 -15.09 -3.82 22.87
CA ASP A 504 -15.52 -3.28 24.16
C ASP A 504 -14.27 -2.93 24.99
N VAL A 505 -14.13 -1.66 25.37
CA VAL A 505 -12.98 -1.19 26.16
C VAL A 505 -12.92 -1.78 27.57
N THR A 506 -14.02 -2.35 28.06
CA THR A 506 -14.09 -3.00 29.39
C THR A 506 -13.64 -4.46 29.36
N ASP A 507 -13.54 -5.07 28.17
CA ASP A 507 -13.03 -6.43 27.97
C ASP A 507 -11.55 -6.38 27.58
N GLU A 508 -10.68 -6.77 28.51
CA GLU A 508 -9.23 -6.84 28.30
C GLU A 508 -8.84 -7.71 27.10
N ALA A 509 -9.53 -8.82 26.86
CA ALA A 509 -9.25 -9.68 25.73
C ALA A 509 -9.69 -9.04 24.41
N ALA A 510 -10.78 -8.26 24.39
CA ALA A 510 -11.17 -7.49 23.22
C ALA A 510 -10.18 -6.37 22.89
N VAL A 511 -9.67 -5.68 23.92
CA VAL A 511 -8.61 -4.66 23.73
C VAL A 511 -7.36 -5.30 23.16
N LEU A 512 -6.90 -6.43 23.71
CA LEU A 512 -5.73 -7.15 23.19
C LEU A 512 -5.92 -7.50 21.71
N ARG A 513 -7.02 -8.19 21.36
CA ARG A 513 -7.33 -8.57 19.97
C ARG A 513 -7.34 -7.38 19.02
N ALA A 514 -7.83 -6.21 19.44
CA ALA A 514 -7.84 -5.02 18.60
C ALA A 514 -6.43 -4.52 18.25
N PHE A 515 -5.48 -4.58 19.19
CA PHE A 515 -4.08 -4.28 18.90
C PHE A 515 -3.44 -5.36 18.02
N GLU A 516 -3.75 -6.64 18.23
CA GLU A 516 -3.27 -7.73 17.38
C GLU A 516 -3.74 -7.58 15.93
N GLU A 517 -5.02 -7.27 15.72
CA GLU A 517 -5.58 -6.97 14.39
C GLU A 517 -4.91 -5.75 13.76
N THR A 518 -4.66 -4.71 14.54
CA THR A 518 -3.92 -3.51 14.08
C THR A 518 -2.50 -3.85 13.63
N VAL A 519 -1.78 -4.68 14.41
CA VAL A 519 -0.42 -5.12 14.10
C VAL A 519 -0.40 -6.01 12.86
N LEU A 520 -1.35 -6.94 12.70
CA LEU A 520 -1.43 -7.77 11.50
C LEU A 520 -1.79 -6.95 10.25
N ALA A 521 -2.63 -5.94 10.42
CA ALA A 521 -3.07 -5.09 9.32
C ALA A 521 -2.00 -4.09 8.87
N TYR A 522 -1.21 -3.51 9.77
CA TYR A 522 -0.30 -2.40 9.42
C TYR A 522 1.12 -2.52 9.99
N GLY A 523 1.39 -3.55 10.79
CA GLY A 523 2.66 -3.77 11.48
C GLY A 523 2.78 -3.09 12.85
N GLY A 524 1.81 -2.26 13.26
CA GLY A 524 1.84 -1.53 14.53
C GLY A 524 0.94 -0.30 14.54
N VAL A 525 1.14 0.59 15.51
CA VAL A 525 0.32 1.79 15.74
C VAL A 525 1.20 2.99 16.11
N ASP A 526 0.83 4.21 15.73
CA ASP A 526 1.55 5.44 16.10
C ASP A 526 0.71 6.38 16.97
N VAL A 527 -0.59 6.43 16.70
CA VAL A 527 -1.54 7.33 17.34
C VAL A 527 -2.64 6.52 18.01
N ILE A 528 -2.94 6.79 19.27
CA ILE A 528 -4.06 6.17 19.99
C ILE A 528 -4.96 7.27 20.50
N VAL A 529 -6.24 7.21 20.16
CA VAL A 529 -7.25 8.14 20.65
C VAL A 529 -8.24 7.38 21.53
N SER A 530 -8.10 7.57 22.84
CA SER A 530 -9.05 7.06 23.82
C SER A 530 -10.20 8.06 23.95
N ASN A 531 -11.38 7.68 23.45
CA ASN A 531 -12.56 8.51 23.30
C ASN A 531 -13.86 7.76 23.64
N ALA A 532 -13.85 6.42 23.69
CA ALA A 532 -15.00 5.64 24.12
C ALA A 532 -15.51 6.13 25.49
N GLY A 533 -16.81 6.38 25.62
CA GLY A 533 -17.36 6.91 26.86
C GLY A 533 -18.88 6.93 26.90
N ILE A 534 -19.39 7.20 28.10
CA ILE A 534 -20.81 7.39 28.41
C ILE A 534 -20.99 8.69 29.17
N SER A 535 -22.24 9.13 29.36
CA SER A 535 -22.59 10.27 30.19
C SER A 535 -23.72 9.86 31.14
N THR A 536 -23.57 10.10 32.43
CA THR A 536 -24.57 9.79 33.47
C THR A 536 -24.73 10.99 34.42
N SER A 537 -25.95 11.25 34.90
CA SER A 537 -26.26 12.47 35.66
C SER A 537 -27.29 12.24 36.78
N HIS A 538 -26.95 11.49 37.84
CA HIS A 538 -27.82 11.28 39.00
C HIS A 538 -27.33 11.98 40.28
N PRO A 539 -28.25 12.41 41.17
CA PRO A 539 -27.90 12.76 42.55
C PRO A 539 -27.11 11.63 43.22
N ILE A 540 -26.21 11.97 44.16
CA ILE A 540 -25.34 10.96 44.78
C ILE A 540 -26.13 9.91 45.58
N GLU A 541 -27.24 10.30 46.20
CA GLU A 541 -28.12 9.40 46.96
C GLU A 541 -28.88 8.41 46.07
N GLU A 542 -29.00 8.71 44.78
CA GLU A 542 -29.67 7.88 43.76
C GLU A 542 -28.66 7.12 42.88
N THR A 543 -27.37 7.48 42.94
CA THR A 543 -26.32 6.82 42.15
C THR A 543 -26.07 5.43 42.71
N THR A 544 -26.48 4.40 41.98
CA THR A 544 -26.28 3.01 42.39
C THR A 544 -24.82 2.59 42.24
N LEU A 545 -24.42 1.54 42.98
CA LEU A 545 -23.08 0.97 42.83
C LEU A 545 -22.83 0.43 41.40
N ASP A 546 -23.87 -0.09 40.74
CA ASP A 546 -23.77 -0.59 39.37
C ASP A 546 -23.48 0.54 38.38
N GLU A 547 -24.15 1.69 38.51
CA GLU A 547 -23.87 2.88 37.69
C GLU A 547 -22.48 3.46 37.97
N TRP A 548 -22.06 3.46 39.24
CA TRP A 548 -20.69 3.84 39.60
C TRP A 548 -19.67 2.93 38.92
N ASN A 549 -19.83 1.61 39.08
CA ASN A 549 -18.93 0.62 38.50
C ASN A 549 -18.94 0.67 36.97
N LEU A 550 -20.08 0.94 36.33
CA LEU A 550 -20.18 1.13 34.89
C LEU A 550 -19.34 2.33 34.42
N ASN A 551 -19.43 3.48 35.11
CA ASN A 551 -18.61 4.65 34.82
C ASN A 551 -17.12 4.32 34.98
N GLN A 552 -16.71 3.71 36.09
CA GLN A 552 -15.31 3.36 36.34
C GLN A 552 -14.78 2.31 35.36
N SER A 553 -15.60 1.33 34.95
CA SER A 553 -15.19 0.29 34.00
C SER A 553 -14.88 0.88 32.63
N ILE A 554 -15.74 1.77 32.12
CA ILE A 554 -15.58 2.36 30.78
C ILE A 554 -14.55 3.50 30.79
N LEU A 555 -14.73 4.48 31.67
CA LEU A 555 -14.02 5.76 31.65
C LEU A 555 -12.68 5.71 32.39
N SER A 556 -12.41 4.68 33.19
CA SER A 556 -11.14 4.56 33.91
C SER A 556 -10.41 3.30 33.50
N THR A 557 -10.99 2.13 33.77
CA THR A 557 -10.37 0.84 33.45
C THR A 557 -10.14 0.69 31.94
N GLY A 558 -11.12 1.06 31.11
CA GLY A 558 -10.98 1.00 29.65
C GLY A 558 -9.85 1.87 29.09
N TYR A 559 -9.68 3.10 29.60
CA TYR A 559 -8.58 3.98 29.21
C TYR A 559 -7.22 3.39 29.63
N PHE A 560 -7.14 2.80 30.83
CA PHE A 560 -5.96 2.09 31.30
C PHE A 560 -5.59 0.91 30.39
N LEU A 561 -6.54 0.02 30.09
CA LEU A 561 -6.29 -1.17 29.28
C LEU A 561 -5.77 -0.81 27.89
N VAL A 562 -6.43 0.15 27.22
CA VAL A 562 -6.03 0.64 25.89
C VAL A 562 -4.64 1.28 25.94
N ALA A 563 -4.35 2.10 26.95
CA ALA A 563 -3.03 2.73 27.08
C ALA A 563 -1.93 1.71 27.37
N ARG A 564 -2.18 0.71 28.21
CA ARG A 564 -1.20 -0.34 28.53
C ARG A 564 -0.79 -1.14 27.29
N GLU A 565 -1.75 -1.57 26.48
CA GLU A 565 -1.44 -2.28 25.23
C GLU A 565 -0.75 -1.37 24.20
N ALA A 566 -1.16 -0.10 24.11
CA ALA A 566 -0.47 0.89 23.29
C ALA A 566 1.01 1.02 23.67
N PHE A 567 1.34 1.11 24.97
CA PHE A 567 2.72 1.22 25.43
C PHE A 567 3.57 0.01 25.02
N LYS A 568 3.03 -1.22 25.11
CA LYS A 568 3.75 -2.43 24.69
C LYS A 568 4.13 -2.37 23.21
N VAL A 569 3.17 -2.01 22.35
CA VAL A 569 3.41 -1.91 20.90
C VAL A 569 4.37 -0.77 20.59
N LEU A 570 4.14 0.43 21.14
CA LEU A 570 4.99 1.61 20.90
C LEU A 570 6.44 1.39 21.33
N ARG A 571 6.68 0.78 22.50
CA ARG A 571 8.03 0.42 22.96
C ARG A 571 8.69 -0.62 22.05
N ARG A 572 7.92 -1.58 21.54
CA ARG A 572 8.46 -2.59 20.62
C ARG A 572 8.90 -1.99 19.27
N GLN A 573 8.14 -1.00 18.77
CA GLN A 573 8.50 -0.24 17.55
C GLN A 573 9.70 0.69 17.76
N ASP A 574 9.96 1.12 19.00
CA ASP A 574 11.12 1.95 19.36
C ASP A 574 11.27 3.23 18.52
N ARG A 575 10.17 3.99 18.39
CA ARG A 575 10.13 5.23 17.61
C ARG A 575 9.20 6.30 18.16
N GLY A 576 8.82 6.17 19.44
CA GLY A 576 7.82 7.01 20.10
C GLY A 576 6.39 6.79 19.58
N GLY A 577 5.50 7.69 19.98
CA GLY A 577 4.08 7.65 19.62
C GLY A 577 3.30 8.82 20.23
N SER A 578 2.02 8.94 19.87
CA SER A 578 1.12 9.93 20.47
C SER A 578 -0.16 9.27 20.97
N ILE A 579 -0.43 9.40 22.24
CA ILE A 579 -1.67 8.95 22.86
C ILE A 579 -2.45 10.20 23.26
N VAL A 580 -3.71 10.27 22.84
CA VAL A 580 -4.61 11.39 23.10
C VAL A 580 -5.83 10.87 23.85
N PHE A 581 -6.03 11.37 25.06
CA PHE A 581 -7.25 11.11 25.81
C PHE A 581 -8.26 12.21 25.51
N VAL A 582 -9.45 11.84 25.05
CA VAL A 582 -10.60 12.73 25.00
C VAL A 582 -11.32 12.59 26.34
N ALA A 583 -11.11 13.55 27.24
CA ALA A 583 -11.71 13.56 28.55
C ALA A 583 -12.95 14.45 28.56
N SER A 584 -13.01 15.42 29.47
CA SER A 584 -14.14 16.35 29.58
C SER A 584 -13.77 17.50 30.49
N LYS A 585 -14.38 18.66 30.26
CA LYS A 585 -14.48 19.74 31.27
C LYS A 585 -14.78 19.21 32.67
N ASN A 586 -15.63 18.19 32.79
CA ASN A 586 -16.08 17.66 34.08
C ASN A 586 -14.97 16.99 34.90
N GLY A 587 -13.79 16.72 34.31
CA GLY A 587 -12.60 16.29 35.05
C GLY A 587 -11.85 17.44 35.73
N LEU A 588 -12.10 18.69 35.34
CA LEU A 588 -11.56 19.90 35.97
C LEU A 588 -12.57 20.61 36.87
N VAL A 589 -13.86 20.50 36.53
CA VAL A 589 -14.96 21.18 37.23
C VAL A 589 -15.99 20.14 37.63
N GLY A 590 -16.40 20.13 38.90
CA GLY A 590 -17.46 19.25 39.37
C GLY A 590 -18.77 19.51 38.60
N GLY A 591 -19.30 18.47 37.95
CA GLY A 591 -20.61 18.51 37.31
C GLY A 591 -21.73 18.34 38.34
N ARG A 592 -22.77 19.17 38.26
CA ARG A 592 -23.98 18.99 39.07
C ARG A 592 -24.59 17.61 38.79
N ASN A 593 -24.87 16.84 39.86
CA ASN A 593 -25.42 15.48 39.80
C ASN A 593 -24.58 14.53 38.92
N ALA A 594 -23.26 14.71 38.83
CA ALA A 594 -22.41 13.92 37.94
C ALA A 594 -21.19 13.35 38.67
N ALA A 595 -21.30 13.01 39.95
CA ALA A 595 -20.17 12.62 40.77
C ALA A 595 -19.39 11.43 40.18
N ALA A 596 -20.06 10.34 39.81
CA ALA A 596 -19.42 9.16 39.20
C ALA A 596 -18.66 9.51 37.90
N TYR A 597 -19.31 10.25 37.01
CA TYR A 597 -18.74 10.67 35.73
C TYR A 597 -17.57 11.66 35.90
N SER A 598 -17.75 12.72 36.70
CA SER A 598 -16.71 13.72 36.99
C SER A 598 -15.48 13.09 37.65
N SER A 599 -15.67 12.17 38.60
CA SER A 599 -14.56 11.45 39.23
C SER A 599 -13.78 10.60 38.22
N ALA A 600 -14.46 9.87 37.33
CA ALA A 600 -13.80 9.09 36.30
C ALA A 600 -13.05 9.98 35.28
N LYS A 601 -13.64 11.11 34.86
CA LYS A 601 -12.98 12.08 33.96
C LYS A 601 -11.78 12.79 34.60
N ALA A 602 -11.81 13.03 35.90
CA ALA A 602 -10.64 13.54 36.63
C ALA A 602 -9.51 12.49 36.68
N LEU A 603 -9.86 11.21 36.84
CA LEU A 603 -8.92 10.10 36.76
C LEU A 603 -8.27 10.02 35.38
N GLU A 604 -9.02 10.11 34.28
CA GLU A 604 -8.47 10.11 32.91
C GLU A 604 -7.37 11.17 32.75
N ILE A 605 -7.63 12.40 33.21
CA ILE A 605 -6.67 13.51 33.15
C ILE A 605 -5.41 13.21 33.95
N HIS A 606 -5.56 12.67 35.17
CA HIS A 606 -4.41 12.38 36.01
C HIS A 606 -3.59 11.20 35.48
N LEU A 607 -4.27 10.13 35.04
CA LEU A 607 -3.65 8.98 34.38
C LEU A 607 -2.83 9.42 33.16
N ALA A 608 -3.36 10.35 32.36
CA ALA A 608 -2.63 10.86 31.20
C ALA A 608 -1.28 11.49 31.57
N ARG A 609 -1.23 12.24 32.68
CA ARG A 609 0.01 12.85 33.20
C ARG A 609 0.98 11.81 33.74
N CYS A 610 0.50 10.83 34.50
CA CYS A 610 1.35 9.73 35.00
C CYS A 610 2.01 8.97 33.85
N LEU A 611 1.24 8.63 32.82
CA LEU A 611 1.77 7.92 31.65
C LEU A 611 2.66 8.82 30.77
N ALA A 612 2.44 10.13 30.74
CA ALA A 612 3.35 11.05 30.05
C ALA A 612 4.77 11.01 30.66
N GLU A 613 4.89 10.93 31.98
CA GLU A 613 6.18 10.75 32.67
C GLU A 613 6.80 9.38 32.37
N GLU A 614 6.00 8.31 32.37
CA GLU A 614 6.50 6.95 32.09
C GLU A 614 6.94 6.76 30.63
N GLY A 615 6.23 7.41 29.68
CA GLY A 615 6.44 7.27 28.25
C GLY A 615 7.49 8.21 27.66
N GLY A 616 7.77 9.34 28.34
CA GLY A 616 8.57 10.44 27.79
C GLY A 616 9.97 10.02 27.33
N GLY A 617 10.66 9.17 28.12
CA GLY A 617 11.99 8.66 27.77
C GLY A 617 12.03 7.77 26.52
N ALA A 618 10.89 7.17 26.16
CA ALA A 618 10.72 6.38 24.93
C ALA A 618 10.12 7.21 23.78
N GLY A 619 9.97 8.52 23.93
CA GLY A 619 9.32 9.40 22.95
C GLY A 619 7.82 9.19 22.81
N ILE A 620 7.18 8.53 23.78
CA ILE A 620 5.72 8.34 23.82
C ILE A 620 5.12 9.57 24.52
N ARG A 621 4.31 10.32 23.79
CA ARG A 621 3.62 11.52 24.31
C ARG A 621 2.21 11.14 24.73
N LEU A 622 1.75 11.68 25.85
CA LEU A 622 0.35 11.62 26.25
C LEU A 622 -0.19 13.02 26.47
N ASN A 623 -1.29 13.39 25.82
CA ASN A 623 -1.98 14.66 26.07
C ASN A 623 -3.49 14.44 26.14
N THR A 624 -4.19 15.40 26.73
CA THR A 624 -5.64 15.35 26.91
C THR A 624 -6.33 16.46 26.12
N VAL A 625 -7.41 16.14 25.43
CA VAL A 625 -8.36 17.11 24.88
C VAL A 625 -9.61 17.10 25.76
N ASN A 626 -10.08 18.28 26.17
CA ASN A 626 -11.22 18.47 27.05
C ASN A 626 -12.37 19.17 26.32
N PRO A 627 -13.35 18.41 25.79
CA PRO A 627 -14.56 18.96 25.22
C PRO A 627 -15.53 19.50 26.27
N ASP A 628 -16.43 20.38 25.82
CA ASP A 628 -17.64 20.75 26.53
C ASP A 628 -18.87 20.71 25.62
N ALA A 629 -19.96 20.11 26.10
CA ALA A 629 -21.28 20.06 25.44
C ALA A 629 -21.29 19.84 23.92
N VAL A 630 -20.60 18.80 23.44
CA VAL A 630 -20.62 18.41 22.02
C VAL A 630 -21.87 17.58 21.72
N LEU A 631 -22.96 18.23 21.35
CA LEU A 631 -24.30 17.60 21.25
C LEU A 631 -24.61 16.92 19.90
N GLN A 632 -23.88 17.27 18.84
CA GLN A 632 -24.15 16.76 17.49
C GLN A 632 -23.55 15.36 17.26
N GLY A 633 -24.30 14.48 16.58
CA GLY A 633 -23.79 13.23 15.99
C GLY A 633 -23.39 12.12 16.97
N SER A 634 -23.52 12.33 18.28
CA SER A 634 -23.20 11.33 19.31
C SER A 634 -24.44 10.51 19.69
N GLY A 635 -24.28 9.18 19.73
CA GLY A 635 -25.32 8.26 20.20
C GLY A 635 -25.60 8.35 21.71
N ILE A 636 -24.82 9.14 22.45
CA ILE A 636 -24.99 9.39 23.89
C ILE A 636 -26.17 10.35 24.14
N TRP A 637 -26.55 11.17 23.15
CA TRP A 637 -27.58 12.22 23.30
C TRP A 637 -28.93 11.79 22.72
N ASN A 638 -29.50 10.71 23.25
CA ASN A 638 -30.87 10.30 22.92
C ASN A 638 -31.91 11.30 23.47
N SER A 639 -33.18 11.15 23.07
CA SER A 639 -34.28 12.02 23.54
C SER A 639 -34.38 12.02 25.08
N ALA A 640 -34.21 10.87 25.72
CA ALA A 640 -34.30 10.71 27.17
C ALA A 640 -33.24 11.53 27.94
N TRP A 641 -31.98 11.49 27.52
CA TRP A 641 -30.91 12.29 28.15
C TRP A 641 -31.16 13.79 27.97
N ARG A 642 -31.59 14.20 26.77
CA ARG A 642 -31.85 15.61 26.46
C ARG A 642 -32.96 16.15 27.37
N GLU A 643 -34.00 15.36 27.60
CA GLU A 643 -35.09 15.66 28.55
C GLU A 643 -34.60 15.70 30.01
N GLU A 644 -33.79 14.74 30.44
CA GLU A 644 -33.27 14.67 31.81
C GLU A 644 -32.35 15.86 32.15
N ARG A 645 -31.53 16.29 31.19
CA ARG A 645 -30.64 17.45 31.38
C ARG A 645 -31.36 18.77 31.31
N ALA A 646 -32.29 18.90 30.37
CA ALA A 646 -33.23 20.01 30.33
C ALA A 646 -33.92 20.17 31.70
N ARG A 647 -34.41 19.07 32.29
CA ARG A 647 -34.98 19.04 33.65
C ARG A 647 -33.98 19.46 34.72
N THR A 648 -32.74 19.00 34.67
CA THR A 648 -31.67 19.37 35.61
C THR A 648 -31.37 20.87 35.62
N TYR A 649 -31.46 21.53 34.46
CA TYR A 649 -31.27 22.97 34.31
C TYR A 649 -32.56 23.79 34.41
N GLY A 650 -33.73 23.14 34.46
CA GLY A 650 -35.04 23.80 34.50
C GLY A 650 -35.40 24.52 33.20
N ILE A 651 -34.97 23.99 32.05
CA ILE A 651 -35.23 24.57 30.71
C ILE A 651 -35.93 23.54 29.79
N PRO A 652 -36.59 23.96 28.70
CA PRO A 652 -37.08 23.04 27.68
C PRO A 652 -35.95 22.35 26.89
N PRO A 653 -36.11 21.09 26.43
CA PRO A 653 -35.09 20.36 25.67
C PRO A 653 -34.57 21.08 24.42
N GLU A 654 -35.44 21.80 23.72
CA GLU A 654 -35.11 22.59 22.53
C GLU A 654 -34.21 23.81 22.84
N GLN A 655 -34.16 24.26 24.09
CA GLN A 655 -33.29 25.37 24.51
C GLN A 655 -31.93 24.90 25.04
N LEU A 656 -31.69 23.59 25.11
CA LEU A 656 -30.47 23.05 25.71
C LEU A 656 -29.20 23.45 24.96
N GLU A 657 -29.24 23.45 23.62
CA GLU A 657 -28.12 23.93 22.79
C GLU A 657 -27.83 25.41 23.05
N GLU A 658 -28.85 26.26 23.01
CA GLU A 658 -28.70 27.69 23.27
C GLU A 658 -28.19 27.96 24.68
N HIS A 659 -28.69 27.22 25.68
CA HIS A 659 -28.20 27.32 27.06
C HIS A 659 -26.70 26.99 27.16
N TYR A 660 -26.26 25.92 26.50
CA TYR A 660 -24.85 25.54 26.49
C TYR A 660 -23.97 26.51 25.71
N ARG A 661 -24.47 27.07 24.61
CA ARG A 661 -23.81 28.14 23.86
C ARG A 661 -23.66 29.40 24.71
N ALA A 662 -24.73 29.81 25.38
CA ALA A 662 -24.79 31.07 26.14
C ALA A 662 -23.86 31.08 27.37
N ARG A 663 -23.46 29.93 27.92
CA ARG A 663 -22.51 29.87 29.05
C ARG A 663 -21.04 29.95 28.65
N THR A 664 -20.70 29.77 27.37
CA THR A 664 -19.31 29.88 26.91
C THR A 664 -18.90 31.35 26.78
N THR A 665 -17.61 31.66 26.88
CA THR A 665 -17.12 33.05 26.71
C THR A 665 -17.28 33.51 25.27
N LEU A 666 -17.03 32.62 24.31
CA LEU A 666 -17.11 32.91 22.88
C LEU A 666 -18.55 32.87 22.31
N LYS A 667 -19.53 32.38 23.06
CA LYS A 667 -20.94 32.24 22.64
C LYS A 667 -21.12 31.38 21.37
N VAL A 668 -20.28 30.35 21.25
CA VAL A 668 -20.28 29.39 20.13
C VAL A 668 -20.67 27.99 20.60
N ASN A 669 -21.16 27.20 19.65
CA ASN A 669 -21.32 25.76 19.81
C ASN A 669 -19.96 25.08 19.60
N VAL A 670 -19.79 23.92 20.22
CA VAL A 670 -18.62 23.06 20.03
C VAL A 670 -19.07 21.79 19.32
N PHE A 671 -18.43 21.49 18.20
CA PHE A 671 -18.78 20.38 17.32
C PHE A 671 -17.74 19.25 17.40
N PRO A 672 -18.10 18.01 17.00
CA PRO A 672 -17.14 16.90 16.89
C PRO A 672 -15.88 17.25 16.10
N GLU A 673 -16.02 18.05 15.05
CA GLU A 673 -14.94 18.49 14.16
C GLU A 673 -13.95 19.41 14.89
N ASP A 674 -14.42 20.26 15.81
CA ASP A 674 -13.55 21.10 16.63
C ASP A 674 -12.64 20.26 17.53
N ILE A 675 -13.20 19.18 18.09
CA ILE A 675 -12.42 18.23 18.90
C ILE A 675 -11.43 17.47 18.03
N ALA A 676 -11.82 17.12 16.80
CA ALA A 676 -10.97 16.42 15.85
C ALA A 676 -9.72 17.22 15.45
N GLU A 677 -9.81 18.56 15.32
CA GLU A 677 -8.64 19.41 15.07
C GLU A 677 -7.67 19.42 16.26
N ALA A 678 -8.18 19.50 17.49
CA ALA A 678 -7.35 19.44 18.69
C ALA A 678 -6.66 18.07 18.85
N VAL A 679 -7.39 16.98 18.58
CA VAL A 679 -6.81 15.64 18.56
C VAL A 679 -5.74 15.52 17.49
N LEU A 680 -5.97 16.04 16.28
CA LEU A 680 -4.95 16.04 15.23
C LEU A 680 -3.68 16.79 15.66
N PHE A 681 -3.81 17.97 16.28
CA PHE A 681 -2.65 18.72 16.76
C PHE A 681 -1.78 17.89 17.72
N PHE A 682 -2.41 17.17 18.66
CA PHE A 682 -1.67 16.27 19.56
C PHE A 682 -1.17 14.99 18.88
N ALA A 683 -1.92 14.44 17.93
CA ALA A 683 -1.51 13.29 17.15
C ALA A 683 -0.28 13.58 16.26
N SER A 684 -0.14 14.81 15.80
CA SER A 684 0.84 15.17 14.78
C SER A 684 2.20 15.64 15.31
N PRO A 685 3.23 15.74 14.44
CA PRO A 685 4.53 16.31 14.80
C PRO A 685 4.47 17.78 15.27
N ARG A 686 3.37 18.51 15.03
CA ARG A 686 3.21 19.90 15.50
C ARG A 686 3.36 20.03 17.02
N SER A 687 3.01 18.99 17.76
CA SER A 687 3.11 18.92 19.22
C SER A 687 4.25 18.02 19.71
N ALA A 688 5.29 17.80 18.88
CA ALA A 688 6.41 16.90 19.21
C ALA A 688 7.16 17.28 20.50
N LYS A 689 7.00 18.50 21.01
CA LYS A 689 7.58 19.00 22.26
C LYS A 689 6.57 19.15 23.40
N SER A 690 5.40 18.53 23.28
CA SER A 690 4.29 18.65 24.22
C SER A 690 3.79 17.28 24.68
N THR A 691 3.85 17.03 25.98
CA THR A 691 3.32 15.86 26.69
C THR A 691 2.80 16.31 28.07
N GLY A 692 1.85 15.58 28.65
CA GLY A 692 1.18 15.91 29.93
C GLY A 692 0.20 17.09 29.86
N ASN A 693 -0.11 17.61 28.67
CA ASN A 693 -0.92 18.81 28.50
C ASN A 693 -2.41 18.49 28.51
N ILE A 694 -3.19 19.54 28.80
CA ILE A 694 -4.65 19.55 28.67
C ILE A 694 -5.01 20.70 27.73
N LEU A 695 -5.71 20.40 26.64
CA LEU A 695 -6.26 21.39 25.72
C LEU A 695 -7.78 21.43 25.85
N ASN A 696 -8.31 22.53 26.36
CA ASN A 696 -9.74 22.76 26.40
C ASN A 696 -10.26 23.17 25.02
N VAL A 697 -11.34 22.52 24.58
CA VAL A 697 -12.12 22.89 23.40
C VAL A 697 -13.57 23.04 23.86
N ASP A 698 -13.85 24.17 24.50
CA ASP A 698 -15.08 24.39 25.28
C ASP A 698 -15.74 25.76 25.06
N GLY A 699 -15.29 26.53 24.06
CA GLY A 699 -15.78 27.90 23.82
C GLY A 699 -15.37 28.90 24.92
N GLY A 700 -14.43 28.54 25.80
CA GLY A 700 -13.94 29.39 26.88
C GLY A 700 -14.80 29.31 28.13
N VAL A 701 -15.02 28.11 28.67
CA VAL A 701 -15.66 27.99 29.99
C VAL A 701 -14.68 28.40 31.07
N VAL A 702 -14.96 29.54 31.72
CA VAL A 702 -14.06 30.14 32.73
C VAL A 702 -13.71 29.19 33.88
N ALA A 703 -14.68 28.40 34.34
CA ALA A 703 -14.47 27.47 35.44
C ALA A 703 -13.49 26.34 35.10
N SER A 704 -13.35 25.95 33.83
CA SER A 704 -12.46 24.86 33.39
C SER A 704 -11.08 25.32 32.92
N TYR A 705 -10.74 26.61 33.05
CA TYR A 705 -9.40 27.08 32.70
C TYR A 705 -8.33 26.30 33.46
N THR A 706 -7.47 25.63 32.72
CA THR A 706 -6.37 24.81 33.27
C THR A 706 -5.39 25.71 34.01
N ARG A 707 -5.03 25.33 35.24
CA ARG A 707 -4.05 26.03 36.08
C ARG A 707 -2.99 25.07 36.59
#